data_AF-A0A6P6UW82-F1
#
_entry.id   AF-A0A6P6UW82-F1
#
_cell.length_a   1.000
_cell.length_b   1.000
_cell.length_c   1.000
_cell.angle_alpha   90.00
_cell.angle_beta   90.00
_cell.angle_gamma   90.00
#
_symmetry.space_group_name_H-M   'P 1'
#
loop_
_entity.id
_entity.type
_entity.pdbx_description
1 polymer ?
#
loop_
_entity_poly.entity_id
_entity_poly.type
_entity_poly.pdbx_seq_one_letter_code
_entity_poly.pdbx_strand_id
1 'polypeptide(L)'
;MLVAAIMDVVTSNCESADKIMFKPSLPKNAIMRDIAAAIEVIEEGGIHWDEPPEDKDDKGGKGMKGIGIKILEGTTVLGLSRTNGRVEMEDSDADHMKTVQSLPQSFSFNKANERFPVQDRVSSVVVPGLWDDLHSEHVAVPFAAWALANWAMASEVNRSHIQELDRDGQAVMTALVAPERSVKWHGSLVARFLLKDQNLPLNESVSDWTSSLLSTAFQASKVQDVSLVEVALSAFLVAIERSPDAREVVMDKGLQLMRETAKQTPKHKSVQGSLAKALELLCCEGLHMSLEESQKWSGILLPWVFSKPCSDTVRASAINILAHVLEDYGPSSLPISQGWLTIMLTDVLSTKKSALMTGNNQPGTDKVKTQIDQSNIVSASQIANQLAIAVVNLAGTQLGTSTDSEDMFPLVDMLSLEPFVGPLKNLKKDKNFKVNAADSALATLKGIKALTEVCAEDSSCQSKITDFGVMCLLRRLLLEDDYEQLAAIEAYDASRALEAQDHVSSSSGQSSAANTNDSSSLRVPPTAHIRRHAARLLTVLSVLPKVQKIIVADETWCKWLEECSKGKIPGCNDLKIQSYAKATLLNVLCNYQSNSVNGDMTDKKNEPCPHYAEMIFLINPERPHWKCLDKVMPNIEDGSSSANDDSTECVGGPSSGASSDDDSSTSTSTSENCSGLDIAPLDVVFVHGLRGGPFKSWRLSEDKSSTKSGLVEKIDEEAGKQGTFWPGEWLPADFPDARVFSLQYKTNLTQWSGASLPLLEVSSMLLEKLIAAGIGDRPVVFVTHSLGGLVVKQMLYQAEAEKRDNFVKNTIGLVFYSCPHFGSKLADMPWRMGLVFRPAPTIGELRSGSPRLVELNNFIGDLHEKGMLEVLSFSETKVTPIVEGYGGWAFRMEIVPIESAYPGFGHLVVLDSTDHINSCKPLSRTDPSYKETLDFLHKMKARLHK
;
A
#
# COMPACT_ATOMS: atom_id res chain seq x y z
N MET A 1 -53.77 -20.85 -5.80
CA MET A 1 -54.28 -21.17 -4.45
C MET A 1 -53.72 -20.24 -3.38
N LEU A 2 -52.40 -20.16 -3.16
CA LEU A 2 -51.82 -19.26 -2.14
C LEU A 2 -52.34 -17.81 -2.22
N VAL A 3 -52.32 -17.19 -3.41
CA VAL A 3 -52.87 -15.85 -3.65
C VAL A 3 -54.38 -15.74 -3.33
N ALA A 4 -55.15 -16.81 -3.53
CA ALA A 4 -56.59 -16.83 -3.21
C ALA A 4 -56.82 -16.94 -1.69
N ALA A 5 -56.01 -17.72 -0.97
CA ALA A 5 -56.05 -17.78 0.49
C ALA A 5 -55.60 -16.45 1.14
N ILE A 6 -54.60 -15.78 0.55
CA ILE A 6 -54.19 -14.43 0.97
C ILE A 6 -55.31 -13.41 0.69
N MET A 7 -55.99 -13.50 -0.45
CA MET A 7 -57.18 -12.68 -0.76
C MET A 7 -58.33 -12.91 0.22
N ASP A 8 -58.72 -14.16 0.49
CA ASP A 8 -59.76 -14.50 1.49
C ASP A 8 -59.42 -13.92 2.87
N VAL A 9 -58.15 -14.01 3.30
CA VAL A 9 -57.70 -13.44 4.58
C VAL A 9 -57.76 -11.91 4.57
N VAL A 10 -57.24 -11.26 3.53
CA VAL A 10 -57.16 -9.78 3.42
C VAL A 10 -58.53 -9.12 3.22
N THR A 11 -59.46 -9.77 2.55
CA THR A 11 -60.81 -9.21 2.27
C THR A 11 -61.82 -9.43 3.41
N SER A 12 -61.50 -10.26 4.42
CA SER A 12 -62.51 -10.74 5.37
C SER A 12 -62.79 -9.85 6.60
N ASN A 13 -61.89 -8.93 6.98
CA ASN A 13 -62.09 -7.92 8.03
C ASN A 13 -61.13 -6.73 7.85
N CYS A 14 -61.56 -5.54 8.30
CA CYS A 14 -60.82 -4.28 8.28
C CYS A 14 -61.50 -3.23 9.19
N GLU A 15 -61.10 -3.03 10.47
CA GLU A 15 -61.63 -1.90 11.28
C GLU A 15 -60.83 -1.49 12.56
N SER A 16 -60.13 -0.35 12.48
CA SER A 16 -59.82 0.63 13.56
C SER A 16 -58.72 0.38 14.63
N ALA A 17 -58.00 1.46 14.98
CA ALA A 17 -56.84 1.51 15.89
C ALA A 17 -56.45 2.98 16.26
N ASP A 18 -55.74 3.25 17.40
CA ASP A 18 -54.98 4.52 17.63
C ASP A 18 -53.98 4.55 18.85
N LYS A 19 -52.69 4.12 18.74
CA LYS A 19 -51.50 5.04 18.60
C LYS A 19 -50.07 4.44 18.76
N ILE A 20 -49.35 4.44 17.63
CA ILE A 20 -47.99 4.98 17.37
C ILE A 20 -46.90 4.87 18.49
N MET A 21 -46.07 3.85 18.35
CA MET A 21 -44.60 3.90 18.46
C MET A 21 -44.09 2.80 17.53
N PHE A 22 -43.00 2.97 16.75
CA PHE A 22 -42.59 1.99 15.71
C PHE A 22 -42.05 0.65 16.27
N LYS A 23 -42.95 -0.13 16.84
CA LYS A 23 -42.95 -1.58 17.05
C LYS A 23 -43.45 -2.27 15.77
N PRO A 24 -43.34 -3.60 15.63
CA PRO A 24 -44.13 -4.32 14.64
C PRO A 24 -45.63 -4.06 14.89
N SER A 25 -46.40 -3.83 13.82
CA SER A 25 -47.85 -3.57 13.86
C SER A 25 -48.67 -4.77 14.33
N LEU A 26 -48.02 -5.92 14.50
CA LEU A 26 -48.61 -7.20 14.90
C LEU A 26 -47.82 -7.77 16.09
N PRO A 27 -48.48 -8.37 17.09
CA PRO A 27 -47.78 -9.02 18.19
C PRO A 27 -46.92 -10.21 17.71
N LYS A 28 -45.88 -10.58 18.47
CA LYS A 28 -44.96 -11.69 18.12
C LYS A 28 -45.67 -13.04 17.86
N ASN A 29 -46.85 -13.20 18.42
CA ASN A 29 -47.71 -14.39 18.38
C ASN A 29 -48.99 -14.16 17.56
N ALA A 30 -49.00 -13.19 16.63
CA ALA A 30 -50.17 -12.86 15.82
C ALA A 30 -50.65 -14.05 14.97
N ILE A 31 -51.92 -14.43 15.15
CA ILE A 31 -52.61 -15.39 14.29
C ILE A 31 -53.34 -14.65 13.16
N MET A 32 -53.81 -15.37 12.13
CA MET A 32 -54.42 -14.77 10.93
C MET A 32 -55.55 -13.75 11.21
N ARG A 33 -56.27 -13.88 12.33
CA ARG A 33 -57.32 -12.91 12.73
C ARG A 33 -56.78 -11.56 13.22
N ASP A 34 -55.57 -11.53 13.78
CA ASP A 34 -55.01 -10.32 14.38
C ASP A 34 -54.51 -9.33 13.31
N ILE A 35 -54.32 -9.80 12.08
CA ILE A 35 -53.89 -9.00 10.92
C ILE A 35 -55.04 -8.16 10.37
N ALA A 36 -56.26 -8.70 10.39
CA ALA A 36 -57.43 -8.12 9.75
C ALA A 36 -58.10 -6.99 10.58
N ALA A 37 -57.53 -6.62 11.73
CA ALA A 37 -57.98 -5.45 12.50
C ALA A 37 -57.37 -4.12 12.01
N ALA A 38 -56.28 -4.16 11.25
CA ALA A 38 -55.34 -3.03 11.15
C ALA A 38 -55.41 -2.16 9.86
N ILE A 39 -56.39 -2.36 8.98
CA ILE A 39 -56.48 -1.69 7.66
C ILE A 39 -57.92 -1.21 7.41
N GLU A 40 -58.10 -0.21 6.55
CA GLU A 40 -59.38 0.20 5.93
C GLU A 40 -59.10 0.66 4.48
N VAL A 41 -59.95 0.26 3.53
CA VAL A 41 -59.84 0.62 2.10
C VAL A 41 -61.00 1.54 1.72
N ILE A 42 -60.69 2.71 1.18
CA ILE A 42 -61.70 3.70 0.75
C ILE A 42 -61.88 3.56 -0.77
N GLU A 43 -62.90 2.83 -1.19
CA GLU A 43 -63.08 2.47 -2.60
C GLU A 43 -63.74 3.58 -3.45
N GLU A 44 -64.44 4.53 -2.83
CA GLU A 44 -65.00 5.71 -3.50
C GLU A 44 -64.46 7.01 -2.90
N GLY A 45 -63.72 7.80 -3.70
CA GLY A 45 -62.99 8.97 -3.19
C GLY A 45 -62.40 9.88 -4.28
N GLY A 46 -63.23 10.37 -5.20
CA GLY A 46 -62.82 11.47 -6.09
C GLY A 46 -62.67 12.76 -5.28
N ILE A 47 -61.50 13.40 -5.32
CA ILE A 47 -61.27 14.67 -4.61
C ILE A 47 -62.04 15.79 -5.32
N HIS A 48 -63.25 16.06 -4.84
CA HIS A 48 -63.91 17.33 -5.07
C HIS A 48 -63.33 18.35 -4.08
N TRP A 49 -62.78 19.45 -4.59
CA TRP A 49 -62.49 20.61 -3.75
C TRP A 49 -63.78 21.38 -3.50
N ASP A 50 -63.87 22.05 -2.36
CA ASP A 50 -65.10 22.71 -1.87
C ASP A 50 -65.64 23.76 -2.86
N GLU A 51 -66.98 23.91 -2.89
CA GLU A 51 -67.66 24.89 -3.74
C GLU A 51 -67.34 26.35 -3.34
N PRO A 52 -66.81 27.19 -4.25
CA PRO A 52 -67.04 28.62 -4.20
C PRO A 52 -68.44 28.95 -4.75
N PRO A 53 -69.07 30.07 -4.32
CA PRO A 53 -70.47 30.38 -4.63
C PRO A 53 -70.72 30.77 -6.10
N GLU A 54 -71.99 30.73 -6.49
CA GLU A 54 -72.53 30.98 -7.83
C GLU A 54 -72.02 32.29 -8.51
N ASP A 55 -71.18 32.19 -9.54
CA ASP A 55 -71.41 32.88 -10.83
C ASP A 55 -70.52 32.36 -12.00
N LYS A 56 -71.19 31.75 -13.01
CA LYS A 56 -70.83 31.63 -14.45
C LYS A 56 -69.63 30.82 -14.96
N ASP A 57 -69.83 30.39 -16.22
CA ASP A 57 -68.91 29.93 -17.27
C ASP A 57 -68.12 28.62 -17.07
N ASP A 58 -68.90 27.54 -17.15
CA ASP A 58 -68.55 26.16 -17.53
C ASP A 58 -67.20 25.97 -18.27
N LYS A 59 -66.23 25.41 -17.54
CA LYS A 59 -65.29 24.40 -18.07
C LYS A 59 -65.04 23.31 -17.02
N GLY A 60 -65.67 22.15 -17.20
CA GLY A 60 -65.46 20.97 -16.33
C GLY A 60 -63.98 20.57 -16.19
N GLY A 61 -63.46 20.63 -14.97
CA GLY A 61 -62.09 20.21 -14.65
C GLY A 61 -61.93 18.69 -14.62
N LYS A 62 -60.88 18.17 -15.28
CA LYS A 62 -60.47 16.76 -15.15
C LYS A 62 -59.90 16.51 -13.75
N GLY A 63 -60.72 16.00 -12.84
CA GLY A 63 -60.24 15.39 -11.60
C GLY A 63 -59.34 14.18 -11.90
N MET A 64 -58.19 14.09 -11.24
CA MET A 64 -57.32 12.90 -11.32
C MET A 64 -57.92 11.76 -10.51
N LYS A 65 -58.08 10.58 -11.11
CA LYS A 65 -58.38 9.35 -10.38
C LYS A 65 -57.10 8.79 -9.75
N GLY A 66 -57.22 8.30 -8.52
CA GLY A 66 -56.20 7.55 -7.80
C GLY A 66 -56.86 6.75 -6.68
N ILE A 67 -56.19 5.69 -6.20
CA ILE A 67 -56.70 4.85 -5.11
C ILE A 67 -56.08 5.34 -3.79
N GLY A 68 -56.91 5.56 -2.77
CA GLY A 68 -56.48 5.95 -1.43
C GLY A 68 -56.71 4.84 -0.42
N ILE A 69 -55.67 4.45 0.33
CA ILE A 69 -55.80 3.50 1.45
C ILE A 69 -55.51 4.26 2.76
N LYS A 70 -56.36 4.03 3.76
CA LYS A 70 -56.28 4.68 5.06
C LYS A 70 -55.92 3.62 6.11
N ILE A 71 -54.64 3.53 6.42
CA ILE A 71 -54.16 2.71 7.53
C ILE A 71 -54.64 3.36 8.83
N LEU A 72 -55.56 2.70 9.52
CA LEU A 72 -55.94 3.10 10.88
C LEU A 72 -54.71 2.87 11.80
N GLU A 73 -54.52 3.75 12.80
CA GLU A 73 -53.22 4.05 13.44
C GLU A 73 -52.18 4.88 12.68
N GLY A 74 -52.45 5.33 11.45
CA GLY A 74 -51.47 6.05 10.63
C GLY A 74 -51.96 7.33 9.94
N THR A 75 -51.01 8.15 9.52
CA THR A 75 -51.23 9.27 8.59
C THR A 75 -51.73 8.73 7.25
N THR A 76 -52.78 9.31 6.67
CA THR A 76 -53.29 8.92 5.35
C THR A 76 -52.19 8.99 4.28
N VAL A 77 -51.89 7.86 3.63
CA VAL A 77 -50.87 7.78 2.58
C VAL A 77 -51.52 8.04 1.22
N LEU A 78 -51.48 9.30 0.79
CA LEU A 78 -51.81 9.67 -0.59
C LEU A 78 -50.67 9.28 -1.54
N GLY A 79 -50.89 8.22 -2.32
CA GLY A 79 -49.99 7.81 -3.41
C GLY A 79 -50.12 8.75 -4.60
N LEU A 80 -49.04 9.48 -4.94
CA LEU A 80 -48.96 10.26 -6.17
C LEU A 80 -48.13 9.50 -7.22
N SER A 81 -48.76 9.21 -8.37
CA SER A 81 -48.12 8.54 -9.51
C SER A 81 -46.93 9.33 -10.04
N ARG A 82 -45.79 8.65 -10.27
CA ARG A 82 -44.66 9.19 -11.02
C ARG A 82 -44.94 9.12 -12.52
N THR A 83 -45.65 10.12 -13.04
CA THR A 83 -46.00 10.21 -14.45
C THR A 83 -44.78 10.46 -15.35
N ASN A 84 -44.15 9.38 -15.83
CA ASN A 84 -43.26 9.42 -17.01
C ASN A 84 -44.07 9.62 -18.29
N GLY A 85 -44.76 10.77 -18.38
CA GLY A 85 -45.68 11.11 -19.46
C GLY A 85 -45.03 12.02 -20.51
N ARG A 86 -44.38 11.44 -21.52
CA ARG A 86 -44.04 12.16 -22.75
C ARG A 86 -45.31 12.27 -23.60
N VAL A 87 -46.05 13.37 -23.46
CA VAL A 87 -47.26 13.61 -24.26
C VAL A 87 -46.85 14.06 -25.66
N GLU A 88 -47.01 13.17 -26.63
CA GLU A 88 -47.07 13.55 -28.05
C GLU A 88 -48.44 14.18 -28.33
N MET A 89 -48.45 15.26 -29.10
CA MET A 89 -49.65 16.04 -29.43
C MET A 89 -49.47 16.55 -30.85
N GLU A 90 -50.18 15.93 -31.80
CA GLU A 90 -50.07 16.26 -33.22
C GLU A 90 -50.79 17.59 -33.57
N ASP A 91 -50.08 18.40 -34.35
CA ASP A 91 -50.49 19.50 -35.22
C ASP A 91 -51.67 20.43 -34.89
N SER A 92 -51.33 21.71 -34.70
CA SER A 92 -51.92 22.79 -35.51
C SER A 92 -50.95 23.97 -35.69
N ASP A 93 -50.34 24.06 -36.88
CA ASP A 93 -49.74 25.22 -37.57
C ASP A 93 -48.91 26.32 -36.85
N ALA A 94 -47.72 26.54 -37.43
CA ALA A 94 -47.06 27.83 -37.71
C ALA A 94 -46.37 28.66 -36.59
N ASP A 95 -45.03 28.53 -36.60
CA ASP A 95 -44.03 29.63 -36.61
C ASP A 95 -43.85 30.55 -35.38
N HIS A 96 -42.92 30.17 -34.49
CA HIS A 96 -41.66 30.93 -34.33
C HIS A 96 -40.61 30.18 -33.47
N MET A 97 -39.32 30.39 -33.76
CA MET A 97 -38.21 29.77 -33.01
C MET A 97 -37.90 30.48 -31.69
N LYS A 98 -37.68 29.72 -30.59
CA LYS A 98 -36.50 29.88 -29.69
C LYS A 98 -36.36 28.80 -28.61
N THR A 99 -35.13 28.31 -28.49
CA THR A 99 -34.41 27.93 -27.25
C THR A 99 -35.18 27.17 -26.15
N VAL A 100 -35.02 25.85 -26.11
CA VAL A 100 -35.31 25.04 -24.90
C VAL A 100 -34.12 25.10 -23.95
N GLN A 101 -34.30 25.67 -22.76
CA GLN A 101 -33.41 25.48 -21.61
C GLN A 101 -33.91 24.31 -20.76
N SER A 102 -33.00 23.45 -20.30
CA SER A 102 -33.30 22.41 -19.31
C SER A 102 -33.39 23.00 -17.90
N LEU A 103 -34.44 22.64 -17.16
CA LEU A 103 -34.57 22.94 -15.73
C LEU A 103 -34.42 21.65 -14.91
N PRO A 104 -33.62 21.63 -13.83
CA PRO A 104 -33.39 20.42 -13.03
C PRO A 104 -34.46 20.23 -11.95
N GLN A 105 -34.82 18.98 -11.66
CA GLN A 105 -35.55 18.64 -10.43
C GLN A 105 -34.60 18.09 -9.35
N SER A 106 -34.18 18.98 -8.47
CA SER A 106 -33.64 18.63 -7.15
C SER A 106 -34.20 19.61 -6.11
N PHE A 107 -34.96 19.12 -5.14
CA PHE A 107 -35.45 19.92 -4.02
C PHE A 107 -34.54 19.74 -2.81
N SER A 108 -33.72 20.76 -2.55
CA SER A 108 -32.84 20.82 -1.38
C SER A 108 -33.60 21.34 -0.15
N PHE A 109 -33.43 20.67 0.99
CA PHE A 109 -33.84 21.23 2.29
C PHE A 109 -32.86 22.34 2.72
N ASN A 110 -33.33 23.59 2.74
CA ASN A 110 -32.64 24.67 3.42
C ASN A 110 -32.95 24.64 4.93
N LYS A 111 -31.94 24.88 5.77
CA LYS A 111 -32.05 24.87 7.23
C LYS A 111 -31.43 26.13 7.83
N ALA A 112 -32.24 26.98 8.47
CA ALA A 112 -31.78 28.19 9.16
C ALA A 112 -32.62 28.51 10.41
N ASN A 113 -31.94 28.50 11.56
CA ASN A 113 -32.15 29.20 12.83
C ASN A 113 -33.55 29.34 13.51
N GLU A 114 -33.61 28.67 14.67
CA GLU A 114 -34.03 29.17 16.00
C GLU A 114 -35.51 29.32 16.45
N ARG A 115 -35.72 28.76 17.66
CA ARG A 115 -36.75 28.99 18.70
C ARG A 115 -38.08 28.20 18.63
N PHE A 116 -38.52 27.87 19.84
CA PHE A 116 -39.59 26.92 20.25
C PHE A 116 -40.96 27.61 20.41
N PRO A 117 -42.09 26.88 20.64
CA PRO A 117 -42.42 25.47 20.33
C PRO A 117 -43.84 25.27 19.72
N VAL A 118 -44.24 24.01 19.50
CA VAL A 118 -45.62 23.49 19.30
C VAL A 118 -46.42 24.00 18.09
N GLN A 119 -46.56 23.14 17.06
CA GLN A 119 -47.84 22.52 16.64
C GLN A 119 -47.52 21.43 15.58
N ASP A 120 -48.27 20.33 15.54
CA ASP A 120 -48.01 19.23 14.60
C ASP A 120 -48.22 19.61 13.12
N ARG A 121 -47.27 19.18 12.27
CA ARG A 121 -47.49 18.95 10.84
C ARG A 121 -46.77 17.67 10.43
N VAL A 122 -47.51 16.56 10.44
CA VAL A 122 -47.02 15.26 10.01
C VAL A 122 -46.84 15.25 8.48
N SER A 123 -45.63 14.97 8.01
CA SER A 123 -45.36 14.77 6.58
C SER A 123 -45.97 13.45 6.10
N SER A 124 -46.67 13.47 4.96
CA SER A 124 -47.20 12.25 4.33
C SER A 124 -46.06 11.30 3.92
N VAL A 125 -46.09 10.08 4.45
CA VAL A 125 -45.08 9.05 4.19
C VAL A 125 -45.47 8.28 2.93
N VAL A 126 -44.92 8.66 1.78
CA VAL A 126 -45.08 7.90 0.53
C VAL A 126 -44.34 6.56 0.67
N VAL A 127 -45.08 5.46 0.66
CA VAL A 127 -44.52 4.10 0.66
C VAL A 127 -43.85 3.81 -0.69
N PRO A 128 -42.52 3.59 -0.76
CA PRO A 128 -41.85 3.27 -2.02
C PRO A 128 -42.28 1.90 -2.54
N GLY A 129 -42.53 1.76 -3.84
CA GLY A 129 -42.76 0.46 -4.47
C GLY A 129 -44.16 -0.15 -4.32
N LEU A 130 -45.11 0.50 -3.64
CA LEU A 130 -46.50 0.02 -3.58
C LEU A 130 -47.38 0.59 -4.72
N TRP A 131 -47.07 1.81 -5.18
CA TRP A 131 -47.96 2.60 -6.04
C TRP A 131 -47.48 2.74 -7.49
N ASP A 132 -46.30 2.19 -7.82
CA ASP A 132 -45.65 2.41 -9.11
C ASP A 132 -46.34 1.62 -10.26
N ASP A 133 -46.78 0.38 -10.02
CA ASP A 133 -47.43 -0.49 -11.03
C ASP A 133 -48.98 -0.44 -11.01
N LEU A 134 -49.58 0.52 -10.29
CA LEU A 134 -51.03 0.59 -10.02
C LEU A 134 -51.92 0.88 -11.25
N HIS A 135 -51.34 0.92 -12.44
CA HIS A 135 -52.02 1.14 -13.73
C HIS A 135 -52.26 -0.18 -14.49
N SER A 136 -51.87 -1.33 -13.90
CA SER A 136 -52.06 -2.67 -14.46
C SER A 136 -53.45 -3.25 -14.11
N GLU A 137 -54.01 -4.10 -14.97
CA GLU A 137 -55.31 -4.75 -14.74
C GLU A 137 -55.29 -5.79 -13.59
N HIS A 138 -54.14 -6.03 -12.95
CA HIS A 138 -53.90 -7.17 -12.05
C HIS A 138 -53.29 -6.74 -10.70
N VAL A 139 -53.80 -5.64 -10.14
CA VAL A 139 -53.44 -5.05 -8.82
C VAL A 139 -53.33 -6.10 -7.68
N ALA A 140 -54.08 -7.20 -7.76
CA ALA A 140 -54.02 -8.33 -6.84
C ALA A 140 -52.59 -8.87 -6.54
N VAL A 141 -51.71 -8.96 -7.55
CA VAL A 141 -50.40 -9.62 -7.38
C VAL A 141 -49.39 -8.74 -6.62
N PRO A 142 -49.23 -7.43 -6.94
CA PRO A 142 -48.48 -6.50 -6.10
C PRO A 142 -48.90 -6.49 -4.62
N PHE A 143 -50.21 -6.47 -4.34
CA PHE A 143 -50.72 -6.47 -2.96
C PHE A 143 -50.46 -7.80 -2.23
N ALA A 144 -50.61 -8.95 -2.90
CA ALA A 144 -50.27 -10.24 -2.30
C ALA A 144 -48.77 -10.35 -1.97
N ALA A 145 -47.89 -9.85 -2.85
CA ALA A 145 -46.45 -9.81 -2.60
C ALA A 145 -46.10 -8.87 -1.43
N TRP A 146 -46.69 -7.67 -1.39
CA TRP A 146 -46.55 -6.72 -0.27
C TRP A 146 -46.99 -7.33 1.07
N ALA A 147 -48.14 -8.01 1.09
CA ALA A 147 -48.66 -8.67 2.29
C ALA A 147 -47.70 -9.78 2.78
N LEU A 148 -47.21 -10.62 1.86
CA LEU A 148 -46.26 -11.70 2.16
C LEU A 148 -44.93 -11.14 2.72
N ALA A 149 -44.42 -10.04 2.17
CA ALA A 149 -43.21 -9.37 2.64
C ALA A 149 -43.37 -8.82 4.07
N ASN A 150 -44.53 -8.25 4.41
CA ASN A 150 -44.82 -7.78 5.76
C ASN A 150 -45.03 -8.94 6.74
N TRP A 151 -45.68 -10.03 6.31
CA TRP A 151 -45.87 -11.22 7.15
C TRP A 151 -44.52 -11.87 7.51
N ALA A 152 -43.63 -12.04 6.52
CA ALA A 152 -42.25 -12.51 6.73
C ALA A 152 -41.39 -11.57 7.58
N MET A 153 -41.64 -10.26 7.53
CA MET A 153 -40.94 -9.28 8.37
C MET A 153 -41.34 -9.39 9.85
N ALA A 154 -42.62 -9.65 10.14
CA ALA A 154 -43.19 -9.48 11.49
C ALA A 154 -42.74 -10.49 12.55
N SER A 155 -42.50 -11.77 12.21
CA SER A 155 -41.99 -12.77 13.17
C SER A 155 -41.24 -13.93 12.51
N GLU A 156 -40.39 -14.61 13.27
CA GLU A 156 -39.72 -15.87 12.87
C GLU A 156 -40.75 -16.99 12.62
N VAL A 157 -41.80 -17.07 13.45
CA VAL A 157 -42.91 -18.03 13.32
C VAL A 157 -43.64 -17.88 11.98
N ASN A 158 -43.87 -16.64 11.53
CA ASN A 158 -44.50 -16.38 10.24
C ASN A 158 -43.62 -16.88 9.07
N ARG A 159 -42.29 -16.73 9.17
CA ARG A 159 -41.36 -17.24 8.16
C ARG A 159 -41.36 -18.76 8.12
N SER A 160 -41.45 -19.43 9.28
CA SER A 160 -41.63 -20.89 9.35
C SER A 160 -42.92 -21.34 8.65
N HIS A 161 -44.03 -20.61 8.83
CA HIS A 161 -45.28 -20.90 8.11
C HIS A 161 -45.20 -20.61 6.60
N ILE A 162 -44.49 -19.56 6.18
CA ILE A 162 -44.24 -19.30 4.75
C ILE A 162 -43.38 -20.42 4.15
N GLN A 163 -42.32 -20.86 4.83
CA GLN A 163 -41.47 -21.98 4.40
C GLN A 163 -42.22 -23.32 4.41
N GLU A 164 -43.22 -23.49 5.27
CA GLU A 164 -44.12 -24.66 5.27
C GLU A 164 -45.15 -24.63 4.12
N LEU A 165 -45.53 -23.45 3.64
CA LEU A 165 -46.47 -23.26 2.53
C LEU A 165 -45.78 -23.23 1.14
N ASP A 166 -44.52 -22.79 1.08
CA ASP A 166 -43.69 -22.69 -0.14
C ASP A 166 -42.46 -23.59 -0.03
N ARG A 167 -42.68 -24.88 0.30
CA ARG A 167 -41.62 -25.86 0.59
C ARG A 167 -40.67 -26.10 -0.58
N ASP A 168 -41.14 -25.93 -1.80
CA ASP A 168 -40.41 -26.01 -3.07
C ASP A 168 -39.94 -24.64 -3.59
N GLY A 169 -40.25 -23.55 -2.87
CA GLY A 169 -39.76 -22.20 -3.12
C GLY A 169 -40.28 -21.55 -4.41
N GLN A 170 -41.32 -22.14 -5.02
CA GLN A 170 -41.81 -21.74 -6.33
C GLN A 170 -42.67 -20.48 -6.26
N ALA A 171 -43.36 -20.20 -5.15
CA ALA A 171 -44.12 -18.96 -4.98
C ALA A 171 -43.18 -17.75 -4.82
N VAL A 172 -42.11 -17.88 -4.03
CA VAL A 172 -41.04 -16.86 -3.95
C VAL A 172 -40.34 -16.71 -5.29
N MET A 173 -39.96 -17.80 -5.96
CA MET A 173 -39.33 -17.73 -7.29
C MET A 173 -40.22 -17.03 -8.32
N THR A 174 -41.52 -17.33 -8.32
CA THR A 174 -42.52 -16.66 -9.17
C THR A 174 -42.54 -15.14 -8.93
N ALA A 175 -42.49 -14.70 -7.67
CA ALA A 175 -42.44 -13.27 -7.34
C ALA A 175 -41.12 -12.58 -7.75
N LEU A 176 -40.00 -13.32 -7.82
CA LEU A 176 -38.71 -12.78 -8.29
C LEU A 176 -38.65 -12.63 -9.82
N VAL A 177 -39.31 -13.52 -10.58
CA VAL A 177 -39.34 -13.46 -12.06
C VAL A 177 -40.48 -12.61 -12.63
N ALA A 178 -41.51 -12.29 -11.83
CA ALA A 178 -42.69 -11.52 -12.22
C ALA A 178 -42.36 -10.20 -12.95
N PRO A 179 -43.14 -9.77 -13.97
CA PRO A 179 -42.81 -8.57 -14.75
C PRO A 179 -42.99 -7.26 -13.96
N GLU A 180 -43.85 -7.23 -12.94
CA GLU A 180 -44.16 -6.03 -12.16
C GLU A 180 -43.03 -5.68 -11.19
N ARG A 181 -42.60 -4.41 -11.20
CA ARG A 181 -41.53 -3.87 -10.36
C ARG A 181 -41.79 -4.08 -8.86
N SER A 182 -43.04 -3.83 -8.45
CA SER A 182 -43.54 -3.93 -7.08
C SER A 182 -43.54 -5.39 -6.60
N VAL A 183 -43.87 -6.34 -7.47
CA VAL A 183 -43.83 -7.77 -7.16
C VAL A 183 -42.39 -8.23 -6.98
N LYS A 184 -41.48 -7.86 -7.88
CA LYS A 184 -40.04 -8.13 -7.73
C LYS A 184 -39.44 -7.55 -6.45
N TRP A 185 -39.82 -6.31 -6.12
CA TRP A 185 -39.40 -5.64 -4.89
C TRP A 185 -39.80 -6.43 -3.65
N HIS A 186 -41.07 -6.77 -3.53
CA HIS A 186 -41.59 -7.46 -2.36
C HIS A 186 -41.18 -8.94 -2.31
N GLY A 187 -41.09 -9.64 -3.46
CA GLY A 187 -40.49 -10.97 -3.56
C GLY A 187 -39.04 -11.00 -3.09
N SER A 188 -38.24 -9.99 -3.45
CA SER A 188 -36.86 -9.83 -2.97
C SER A 188 -36.79 -9.60 -1.46
N LEU A 189 -37.75 -8.85 -0.88
CA LEU A 189 -37.86 -8.72 0.58
C LEU A 189 -38.24 -10.03 1.26
N VAL A 190 -39.20 -10.80 0.72
CA VAL A 190 -39.57 -12.13 1.25
C VAL A 190 -38.36 -13.05 1.24
N ALA A 191 -37.70 -13.22 0.09
CA ALA A 191 -36.50 -14.05 -0.05
C ALA A 191 -35.44 -13.67 0.99
N ARG A 192 -35.15 -12.37 1.14
CA ARG A 192 -34.20 -11.88 2.16
C ARG A 192 -34.60 -12.21 3.59
N PHE A 193 -35.88 -12.08 3.94
CA PHE A 193 -36.34 -12.36 5.31
C PHE A 193 -36.30 -13.86 5.62
N LEU A 194 -36.72 -14.72 4.69
CA LEU A 194 -36.61 -16.18 4.83
C LEU A 194 -35.14 -16.61 4.95
N LEU A 195 -34.28 -16.17 4.01
CA LEU A 195 -32.85 -16.50 4.02
C LEU A 195 -32.13 -16.01 5.27
N LYS A 196 -32.49 -14.84 5.81
CA LYS A 196 -31.87 -14.30 7.04
C LYS A 196 -32.21 -15.08 8.31
N ASP A 197 -33.25 -15.92 8.29
CA ASP A 197 -33.64 -16.71 9.47
C ASP A 197 -32.83 -18.02 9.55
N GLN A 198 -31.80 -18.01 10.40
CA GLN A 198 -30.88 -19.15 10.57
C GLN A 198 -31.58 -20.43 11.06
N ASN A 199 -32.79 -20.33 11.63
CA ASN A 199 -33.55 -21.49 12.11
C ASN A 199 -34.27 -22.25 10.98
N LEU A 200 -34.40 -21.64 9.79
CA LEU A 200 -35.04 -22.27 8.65
C LEU A 200 -34.06 -23.13 7.84
N PRO A 201 -34.49 -24.31 7.35
CA PRO A 201 -33.73 -25.06 6.36
C PRO A 201 -33.61 -24.25 5.07
N LEU A 202 -32.50 -24.45 4.35
CA LEU A 202 -32.35 -23.91 3.00
C LEU A 202 -33.21 -24.72 2.02
N ASN A 203 -33.70 -24.05 0.99
CA ASN A 203 -34.52 -24.64 -0.07
C ASN A 203 -33.62 -24.95 -1.28
N GLU A 204 -33.93 -26.02 -2.04
CA GLU A 204 -33.16 -26.40 -3.23
C GLU A 204 -33.14 -25.27 -4.29
N SER A 205 -34.25 -24.53 -4.42
CA SER A 205 -34.36 -23.38 -5.32
C SER A 205 -33.64 -22.09 -4.85
N VAL A 206 -32.87 -22.10 -3.75
CA VAL A 206 -32.09 -20.90 -3.34
C VAL A 206 -31.06 -20.49 -4.40
N SER A 207 -30.50 -21.44 -5.16
CA SER A 207 -29.59 -21.16 -6.28
C SER A 207 -30.30 -20.48 -7.47
N ASP A 208 -31.56 -20.86 -7.74
CA ASP A 208 -32.42 -20.23 -8.75
C ASP A 208 -32.85 -18.82 -8.31
N TRP A 209 -33.23 -18.67 -7.03
CA TRP A 209 -33.54 -17.37 -6.42
C TRP A 209 -32.34 -16.43 -6.56
N THR A 210 -31.13 -16.90 -6.27
CA THR A 210 -29.87 -16.14 -6.36
C THR A 210 -29.63 -15.63 -7.78
N SER A 211 -29.82 -16.50 -8.79
CA SER A 211 -29.72 -16.14 -10.21
C SER A 211 -30.79 -15.11 -10.63
N SER A 212 -32.02 -15.26 -10.15
CA SER A 212 -33.16 -14.36 -10.44
C SER A 212 -33.02 -12.98 -9.79
N LEU A 213 -32.51 -12.95 -8.54
CA LEU A 213 -32.18 -11.73 -7.80
C LEU A 213 -31.07 -10.94 -8.49
N LEU A 214 -30.00 -11.61 -8.92
CA LEU A 214 -28.89 -10.98 -9.62
C LEU A 214 -29.28 -10.47 -11.02
N SER A 215 -30.10 -11.23 -11.74
CA SER A 215 -30.73 -10.76 -13.00
C SER A 215 -31.60 -9.53 -12.78
N THR A 216 -32.40 -9.52 -11.71
CA THR A 216 -33.25 -8.38 -11.34
C THR A 216 -32.43 -7.14 -10.96
N ALA A 217 -31.34 -7.30 -10.18
CA ALA A 217 -30.39 -6.22 -9.90
C ALA A 217 -29.75 -5.67 -11.18
N PHE A 218 -29.33 -6.54 -12.12
CA PHE A 218 -28.77 -6.12 -13.40
C PHE A 218 -29.76 -5.31 -14.24
N GLN A 219 -31.01 -5.77 -14.42
CA GLN A 219 -32.00 -5.02 -15.21
C GLN A 219 -32.42 -3.72 -14.52
N ALA A 220 -32.59 -3.71 -13.19
CA ALA A 220 -32.89 -2.50 -12.42
C ALA A 220 -31.77 -1.45 -12.55
N SER A 221 -30.50 -1.88 -12.59
CA SER A 221 -29.36 -0.98 -12.75
C SER A 221 -29.37 -0.20 -14.07
N LYS A 222 -29.77 -0.83 -15.19
CA LYS A 222 -29.93 -0.15 -16.50
C LYS A 222 -31.00 0.94 -16.50
N VAL A 223 -32.08 0.75 -15.74
CA VAL A 223 -33.19 1.71 -15.59
C VAL A 223 -32.87 2.73 -14.48
N GLN A 224 -31.68 2.65 -13.86
CA GLN A 224 -31.22 3.47 -12.75
C GLN A 224 -32.10 3.38 -11.49
N ASP A 225 -32.84 2.27 -11.32
CA ASP A 225 -33.59 1.98 -10.11
C ASP A 225 -32.68 1.40 -9.02
N VAL A 226 -31.83 2.27 -8.48
CA VAL A 226 -30.93 1.99 -7.34
C VAL A 226 -31.67 1.28 -6.21
N SER A 227 -32.93 1.65 -5.97
CA SER A 227 -33.69 1.14 -4.83
C SER A 227 -34.02 -0.35 -4.99
N LEU A 228 -34.41 -0.80 -6.19
CA LEU A 228 -34.64 -2.23 -6.47
C LEU A 228 -33.32 -3.01 -6.53
N VAL A 229 -32.24 -2.39 -7.02
CA VAL A 229 -30.87 -2.96 -6.97
C VAL A 229 -30.45 -3.24 -5.52
N GLU A 230 -30.64 -2.27 -4.61
CA GLU A 230 -30.29 -2.43 -3.19
C GLU A 230 -31.06 -3.57 -2.51
N VAL A 231 -32.38 -3.67 -2.74
CA VAL A 231 -33.18 -4.74 -2.15
C VAL A 231 -32.79 -6.11 -2.72
N ALA A 232 -32.69 -6.25 -4.05
CA ALA A 232 -32.32 -7.50 -4.70
C ALA A 232 -30.92 -7.96 -4.31
N LEU A 233 -29.93 -7.06 -4.29
CA LEU A 233 -28.57 -7.38 -3.83
C LEU A 233 -28.52 -7.71 -2.33
N SER A 234 -29.35 -7.08 -1.48
CA SER A 234 -29.41 -7.42 -0.06
C SER A 234 -30.07 -8.78 0.23
N ALA A 235 -30.84 -9.33 -0.71
CA ALA A 235 -31.35 -10.70 -0.65
C ALA A 235 -30.30 -11.69 -1.18
N PHE A 236 -29.71 -11.38 -2.35
CA PHE A 236 -28.63 -12.12 -3.00
C PHE A 236 -27.42 -12.34 -2.06
N LEU A 237 -26.99 -11.30 -1.34
CA LEU A 237 -25.88 -11.39 -0.39
C LEU A 237 -26.15 -12.43 0.71
N VAL A 238 -27.37 -12.44 1.27
CA VAL A 238 -27.74 -13.41 2.32
C VAL A 238 -27.90 -14.84 1.75
N ALA A 239 -28.25 -14.96 0.46
CA ALA A 239 -28.28 -16.26 -0.22
C ALA A 239 -26.89 -16.88 -0.32
N ILE A 240 -25.90 -16.13 -0.81
CA ILE A 240 -24.50 -16.59 -0.93
C ILE A 240 -23.77 -16.64 0.43
N GLU A 241 -24.23 -15.93 1.47
CA GLU A 241 -23.73 -16.09 2.84
C GLU A 241 -24.17 -17.43 3.48
N ARG A 242 -25.25 -18.06 3.01
CA ARG A 242 -25.79 -19.31 3.60
C ARG A 242 -25.69 -20.55 2.73
N SER A 243 -25.81 -20.45 1.41
CA SER A 243 -25.85 -21.61 0.51
C SER A 243 -24.52 -21.72 -0.27
N PRO A 244 -23.79 -22.84 -0.16
CA PRO A 244 -22.60 -23.08 -0.98
C PRO A 244 -22.98 -23.27 -2.46
N ASP A 245 -24.06 -24.01 -2.75
CA ASP A 245 -24.60 -24.25 -4.09
C ASP A 245 -24.88 -22.92 -4.82
N ALA A 246 -25.42 -21.93 -4.10
CA ALA A 246 -25.65 -20.59 -4.63
C ALA A 246 -24.35 -19.86 -5.00
N ARG A 247 -23.24 -20.11 -4.28
CA ARG A 247 -21.91 -19.57 -4.64
C ARG A 247 -21.37 -20.24 -5.90
N GLU A 248 -21.47 -21.56 -6.03
CA GLU A 248 -21.02 -22.28 -7.22
C GLU A 248 -21.74 -21.78 -8.48
N VAL A 249 -23.08 -21.65 -8.42
CA VAL A 249 -23.89 -21.11 -9.54
C VAL A 249 -23.53 -19.65 -9.85
N VAL A 250 -23.18 -18.84 -8.85
CA VAL A 250 -22.73 -17.45 -9.07
C VAL A 250 -21.32 -17.38 -9.64
N MET A 251 -20.39 -18.28 -9.27
CA MET A 251 -19.06 -18.35 -9.88
C MET A 251 -19.13 -18.78 -11.35
N ASP A 252 -19.98 -19.74 -11.69
CA ASP A 252 -20.14 -20.26 -13.06
C ASP A 252 -20.89 -19.27 -13.98
N LYS A 253 -21.96 -18.62 -13.49
CA LYS A 253 -22.88 -17.82 -14.34
C LYS A 253 -23.17 -16.39 -13.86
N GLY A 254 -22.87 -16.06 -12.61
CA GLY A 254 -23.26 -14.78 -11.98
C GLY A 254 -22.26 -13.64 -12.17
N LEU A 255 -20.95 -13.91 -12.18
CA LEU A 255 -19.92 -12.86 -12.09
C LEU A 255 -20.01 -11.79 -13.20
N GLN A 256 -20.43 -12.14 -14.42
CA GLN A 256 -20.68 -11.16 -15.49
C GLN A 256 -21.80 -10.17 -15.13
N LEU A 257 -22.91 -10.64 -14.56
CA LEU A 257 -24.03 -9.79 -14.13
C LEU A 257 -23.61 -8.89 -12.96
N MET A 258 -22.76 -9.39 -12.05
CA MET A 258 -22.18 -8.58 -10.96
C MET A 258 -21.30 -7.45 -11.50
N ARG A 259 -20.40 -7.72 -12.45
CA ARG A 259 -19.57 -6.69 -13.11
C ARG A 259 -20.41 -5.62 -13.77
N GLU A 260 -21.35 -6.02 -14.62
CA GLU A 260 -22.13 -5.06 -15.39
C GLU A 260 -23.06 -4.23 -14.49
N THR A 261 -23.60 -4.82 -13.42
CA THR A 261 -24.30 -4.06 -12.37
C THR A 261 -23.37 -3.02 -11.71
N ALA A 262 -22.13 -3.38 -11.36
CA ALA A 262 -21.15 -2.45 -10.81
C ALA A 262 -20.79 -1.30 -11.78
N LYS A 263 -20.64 -1.59 -13.09
CA LYS A 263 -20.39 -0.60 -14.14
C LYS A 263 -21.54 0.39 -14.32
N GLN A 264 -22.79 -0.05 -14.19
CA GLN A 264 -23.97 0.83 -14.26
C GLN A 264 -24.19 1.66 -13.00
N THR A 265 -23.63 1.27 -11.84
CA THR A 265 -23.84 1.97 -10.55
C THR A 265 -22.58 2.61 -9.93
N PRO A 266 -21.74 3.37 -10.67
CA PRO A 266 -20.43 3.81 -10.20
C PRO A 266 -20.46 4.86 -9.07
N LYS A 267 -21.64 5.39 -8.73
CA LYS A 267 -21.85 6.41 -7.69
C LYS A 267 -22.54 5.89 -6.41
N HIS A 268 -23.00 4.64 -6.40
CA HIS A 268 -23.89 4.13 -5.35
C HIS A 268 -23.13 3.24 -4.35
N LYS A 269 -22.72 3.85 -3.23
CA LYS A 269 -21.87 3.21 -2.20
C LYS A 269 -22.46 1.93 -1.59
N SER A 270 -23.79 1.89 -1.44
CA SER A 270 -24.59 0.76 -0.96
C SER A 270 -24.51 -0.45 -1.88
N VAL A 271 -24.76 -0.22 -3.18
CA VAL A 271 -24.64 -1.21 -4.25
C VAL A 271 -23.20 -1.72 -4.36
N GLN A 272 -22.21 -0.82 -4.35
CA GLN A 272 -20.79 -1.18 -4.32
C GLN A 272 -20.42 -1.99 -3.07
N GLY A 273 -20.96 -1.63 -1.89
CA GLY A 273 -20.82 -2.39 -0.64
C GLY A 273 -21.31 -3.83 -0.77
N SER A 274 -22.50 -4.02 -1.34
CA SER A 274 -23.10 -5.34 -1.51
C SER A 274 -22.33 -6.19 -2.53
N LEU A 275 -21.92 -5.61 -3.67
CA LEU A 275 -21.16 -6.32 -4.71
C LEU A 275 -19.72 -6.65 -4.26
N ALA A 276 -19.05 -5.73 -3.56
CA ALA A 276 -17.71 -5.98 -3.04
C ALA A 276 -17.72 -7.06 -1.94
N LYS A 277 -18.71 -7.02 -1.03
CA LYS A 277 -18.82 -8.06 0.01
C LYS A 277 -19.21 -9.42 -0.57
N ALA A 278 -20.07 -9.45 -1.58
CA ALA A 278 -20.37 -10.66 -2.33
C ALA A 278 -19.12 -11.25 -2.99
N LEU A 279 -18.33 -10.44 -3.69
CA LEU A 279 -17.12 -10.90 -4.37
C LEU A 279 -16.04 -11.37 -3.37
N GLU A 280 -15.93 -10.72 -2.20
CA GLU A 280 -15.05 -11.18 -1.12
C GLU A 280 -15.47 -12.57 -0.58
N LEU A 281 -16.76 -12.80 -0.33
CA LEU A 281 -17.28 -14.10 0.09
C LEU A 281 -17.05 -15.20 -0.95
N LEU A 282 -17.11 -14.85 -2.23
CA LEU A 282 -16.86 -15.78 -3.34
C LEU A 282 -15.38 -16.15 -3.49
N CYS A 283 -14.43 -15.30 -3.05
CA CYS A 283 -12.99 -15.58 -3.14
C CYS A 283 -12.40 -16.23 -1.88
N CYS A 284 -12.99 -16.04 -0.70
CA CYS A 284 -12.36 -16.47 0.57
C CYS A 284 -12.60 -17.95 0.97
N GLU A 285 -13.43 -18.70 0.27
CA GLU A 285 -13.79 -20.09 0.63
C GLU A 285 -13.34 -21.13 -0.42
N GLY A 286 -12.13 -20.95 -0.98
CA GLY A 286 -11.50 -21.92 -1.90
C GLY A 286 -12.08 -21.95 -3.32
N LEU A 287 -13.00 -21.05 -3.64
CA LEU A 287 -13.49 -20.78 -4.98
C LEU A 287 -12.65 -19.66 -5.61
N HIS A 288 -12.00 -19.96 -6.74
CA HIS A 288 -11.10 -19.02 -7.41
C HIS A 288 -11.76 -18.46 -8.69
N MET A 289 -11.73 -17.14 -8.87
CA MET A 289 -12.08 -16.53 -10.16
C MET A 289 -11.03 -16.91 -11.19
N SER A 290 -11.42 -17.22 -12.44
CA SER A 290 -10.44 -17.49 -13.50
C SER A 290 -9.52 -16.29 -13.76
N LEU A 291 -8.35 -16.50 -14.39
CA LEU A 291 -7.45 -15.41 -14.77
C LEU A 291 -8.15 -14.35 -15.62
N GLU A 292 -8.93 -14.79 -16.62
CA GLU A 292 -9.68 -13.92 -17.52
C GLU A 292 -10.76 -13.10 -16.79
N GLU A 293 -11.44 -13.73 -15.84
CA GLU A 293 -12.47 -13.12 -14.99
C GLU A 293 -11.86 -12.08 -14.04
N SER A 294 -10.73 -12.44 -13.41
CA SER A 294 -9.92 -11.58 -12.53
C SER A 294 -9.35 -10.36 -13.27
N GLN A 295 -8.87 -10.55 -14.50
CA GLN A 295 -8.41 -9.48 -15.38
C GLN A 295 -9.53 -8.49 -15.69
N LYS A 296 -10.74 -8.96 -16.01
CA LYS A 296 -11.92 -8.10 -16.22
C LYS A 296 -12.35 -7.37 -14.95
N TRP A 297 -12.31 -8.03 -13.78
CA TRP A 297 -12.60 -7.37 -12.49
C TRP A 297 -11.58 -6.30 -12.09
N SER A 298 -10.32 -6.41 -12.52
CA SER A 298 -9.28 -5.41 -12.18
C SER A 298 -9.67 -3.98 -12.60
N GLY A 299 -10.39 -3.81 -13.71
CA GLY A 299 -10.91 -2.52 -14.19
C GLY A 299 -12.03 -1.91 -13.32
N ILE A 300 -12.61 -2.67 -12.39
CA ILE A 300 -13.62 -2.21 -11.41
C ILE A 300 -12.99 -2.09 -10.02
N LEU A 301 -12.20 -3.09 -9.61
CA LEU A 301 -11.54 -3.14 -8.31
C LEU A 301 -10.53 -1.99 -8.13
N LEU A 302 -9.70 -1.68 -9.13
CA LEU A 302 -8.73 -0.59 -9.02
C LEU A 302 -9.42 0.79 -8.84
N PRO A 303 -10.47 1.15 -9.60
CA PRO A 303 -11.29 2.32 -9.29
C PRO A 303 -11.88 2.30 -7.88
N TRP A 304 -12.32 1.15 -7.34
CA TRP A 304 -12.83 1.07 -5.96
C TRP A 304 -11.74 1.36 -4.91
N VAL A 305 -10.48 0.96 -5.15
CA VAL A 305 -9.34 1.31 -4.27
C VAL A 305 -9.12 2.82 -4.24
N PHE A 306 -8.97 3.46 -5.41
CA PHE A 306 -8.54 4.86 -5.53
C PHE A 306 -9.67 5.90 -5.45
N SER A 307 -10.94 5.50 -5.60
CA SER A 307 -12.06 6.44 -5.63
C SER A 307 -12.34 7.09 -4.28
N LYS A 308 -12.19 8.42 -4.23
CA LYS A 308 -12.58 9.30 -3.11
C LYS A 308 -14.04 9.14 -2.62
N PRO A 309 -15.06 8.84 -3.46
CA PRO A 309 -16.40 8.55 -2.93
C PRO A 309 -16.55 7.15 -2.29
N CYS A 310 -15.60 6.23 -2.47
CA CYS A 310 -15.74 4.84 -2.06
C CYS A 310 -15.70 4.67 -0.53
N SER A 311 -16.44 3.69 0.00
CA SER A 311 -16.43 3.32 1.42
C SER A 311 -15.11 2.63 1.79
N ASP A 312 -14.62 2.84 3.00
CA ASP A 312 -13.39 2.19 3.49
C ASP A 312 -13.54 0.66 3.55
N THR A 313 -14.75 0.17 3.78
CA THR A 313 -15.10 -1.26 3.68
C THR A 313 -14.95 -1.81 2.26
N VAL A 314 -15.45 -1.09 1.25
CA VAL A 314 -15.33 -1.48 -0.17
C VAL A 314 -13.86 -1.42 -0.61
N ARG A 315 -13.10 -0.42 -0.14
CA ARG A 315 -11.67 -0.33 -0.39
C ARG A 315 -10.91 -1.51 0.21
N ALA A 316 -11.21 -1.90 1.45
CA ALA A 316 -10.61 -3.07 2.09
C ALA A 316 -10.92 -4.35 1.30
N SER A 317 -12.19 -4.62 0.96
CA SER A 317 -12.54 -5.81 0.16
C SER A 317 -11.91 -5.79 -1.24
N ALA A 318 -11.83 -4.64 -1.91
CA ALA A 318 -11.15 -4.54 -3.21
C ALA A 318 -9.64 -4.81 -3.11
N ILE A 319 -8.98 -4.34 -2.04
CA ILE A 319 -7.56 -4.65 -1.76
C ILE A 319 -7.39 -6.14 -1.46
N ASN A 320 -8.28 -6.75 -0.66
CA ASN A 320 -8.26 -8.18 -0.35
C ASN A 320 -8.39 -9.02 -1.63
N ILE A 321 -9.40 -8.76 -2.46
CA ILE A 321 -9.65 -9.52 -3.70
C ILE A 321 -8.48 -9.35 -4.69
N LEU A 322 -7.95 -8.13 -4.85
CA LEU A 322 -6.75 -7.92 -5.67
C LEU A 322 -5.54 -8.68 -5.13
N ALA A 323 -5.35 -8.77 -3.82
CA ALA A 323 -4.24 -9.53 -3.22
C ALA A 323 -4.36 -11.04 -3.52
N HIS A 324 -5.54 -11.64 -3.35
CA HIS A 324 -5.79 -13.05 -3.71
C HIS A 324 -5.49 -13.29 -5.20
N VAL A 325 -5.92 -12.39 -6.10
CA VAL A 325 -5.62 -12.47 -7.54
C VAL A 325 -4.10 -12.41 -7.85
N LEU A 326 -3.29 -11.73 -7.04
CA LEU A 326 -1.83 -11.77 -7.20
C LEU A 326 -1.23 -13.07 -6.66
N GLU A 327 -1.84 -13.67 -5.64
CA GLU A 327 -1.36 -14.90 -5.01
C GLU A 327 -1.72 -16.15 -5.83
N ASP A 328 -2.93 -16.21 -6.39
CA ASP A 328 -3.42 -17.28 -7.28
C ASP A 328 -2.66 -17.34 -8.62
N TYR A 329 -2.29 -16.19 -9.18
CA TYR A 329 -1.84 -16.08 -10.58
C TYR A 329 -0.41 -15.58 -10.79
N GLY A 330 0.28 -15.11 -9.74
CA GLY A 330 1.71 -14.77 -9.75
C GLY A 330 2.19 -14.03 -11.01
N PRO A 331 3.07 -14.62 -11.86
CA PRO A 331 3.61 -13.98 -13.05
C PRO A 331 2.54 -13.55 -14.07
N SER A 332 1.42 -14.29 -14.17
CA SER A 332 0.30 -13.91 -15.05
C SER A 332 -0.45 -12.67 -14.57
N SER A 333 -0.43 -12.40 -13.25
CA SER A 333 -1.07 -11.23 -12.63
C SER A 333 -0.26 -9.93 -12.76
N LEU A 334 0.98 -9.98 -13.26
CA LEU A 334 1.90 -8.83 -13.28
C LEU A 334 1.35 -7.53 -13.92
N PRO A 335 0.53 -7.54 -14.99
CA PRO A 335 -0.11 -6.31 -15.49
C PRO A 335 -1.01 -5.64 -14.45
N ILE A 336 -1.67 -6.40 -13.57
CA ILE A 336 -2.56 -5.90 -12.52
C ILE A 336 -1.73 -5.28 -11.39
N SER A 337 -0.67 -5.95 -10.92
CA SER A 337 0.19 -5.41 -9.84
C SER A 337 0.97 -4.16 -10.28
N GLN A 338 1.46 -4.13 -11.53
CA GLN A 338 2.05 -2.94 -12.13
C GLN A 338 1.01 -1.83 -12.38
N GLY A 339 -0.19 -2.19 -12.83
CA GLY A 339 -1.30 -1.25 -13.00
C GLY A 339 -1.66 -0.55 -11.69
N TRP A 340 -1.78 -1.33 -10.62
CA TRP A 340 -2.01 -0.86 -9.25
C TRP A 340 -0.92 0.12 -8.79
N LEU A 341 0.36 -0.23 -8.95
CA LEU A 341 1.49 0.66 -8.65
C LEU A 341 1.46 1.95 -9.49
N THR A 342 1.06 1.86 -10.76
CA THR A 342 0.98 3.01 -11.68
C THR A 342 -0.09 4.01 -11.26
N ILE A 343 -1.30 3.53 -10.96
CA ILE A 343 -2.40 4.40 -10.50
C ILE A 343 -2.02 5.03 -9.15
N MET A 344 -1.44 4.25 -8.23
CA MET A 344 -1.00 4.73 -6.92
C MET A 344 0.01 5.88 -7.02
N LEU A 345 1.06 5.71 -7.82
CA LEU A 345 2.06 6.75 -8.07
C LEU A 345 1.43 7.99 -8.72
N THR A 346 0.51 7.79 -9.67
CA THR A 346 -0.17 8.86 -10.41
C THR A 346 -1.08 9.69 -9.50
N ASP A 347 -1.90 9.06 -8.64
CA ASP A 347 -2.78 9.76 -7.71
C ASP A 347 -2.01 10.47 -6.59
N VAL A 348 -0.93 9.86 -6.07
CA VAL A 348 0.01 10.53 -5.15
C VAL A 348 0.59 11.80 -5.79
N LEU A 349 1.11 11.70 -7.02
CA LEU A 349 1.65 12.84 -7.77
C LEU A 349 0.58 13.91 -8.04
N SER A 350 -0.68 13.52 -8.29
CA SER A 350 -1.77 14.46 -8.45
C SER A 350 -1.95 15.30 -7.17
N THR A 351 -2.02 14.65 -6.01
CA THR A 351 -2.21 15.34 -4.72
C THR A 351 -1.03 16.23 -4.33
N LYS A 352 0.21 15.79 -4.59
CA LYS A 352 1.41 16.63 -4.37
C LYS A 352 1.42 17.88 -5.26
N LYS A 353 1.03 17.75 -6.54
CA LYS A 353 0.92 18.89 -7.48
C LYS A 353 -0.14 19.90 -7.01
N SER A 354 -1.31 19.43 -6.56
CA SER A 354 -2.35 20.31 -5.99
C SER A 354 -1.90 21.02 -4.70
N ALA A 355 -1.17 20.33 -3.82
CA ALA A 355 -0.64 20.91 -2.58
C ALA A 355 0.40 22.01 -2.88
N LEU A 356 1.31 21.79 -3.84
CA LEU A 356 2.29 22.81 -4.26
C LEU A 356 1.62 24.05 -4.88
N MET A 357 0.52 23.88 -5.63
CA MET A 357 -0.23 25.01 -6.20
C MET A 357 -0.99 25.83 -5.15
N THR A 358 -1.38 25.23 -4.01
CA THR A 358 -2.08 25.94 -2.92
C THR A 358 -1.15 26.46 -1.82
N GLY A 359 0.03 25.85 -1.63
CA GLY A 359 1.01 26.21 -0.59
C GLY A 359 1.81 27.50 -0.84
N ASN A 360 1.62 28.17 -1.99
CA ASN A 360 2.48 29.25 -2.50
C ASN A 360 2.45 30.58 -1.69
N ASN A 361 1.86 30.59 -0.49
CA ASN A 361 1.64 31.76 0.36
C ASN A 361 2.50 31.83 1.63
N GLN A 362 3.41 30.87 1.88
CA GLN A 362 4.35 30.95 3.02
C GLN A 362 5.70 31.60 2.61
N PRO A 363 6.12 32.70 3.27
CA PRO A 363 7.43 33.31 3.04
C PRO A 363 8.51 32.69 3.93
N GLY A 364 9.75 32.62 3.43
CA GLY A 364 10.92 32.35 4.26
C GLY A 364 11.95 31.41 3.64
N THR A 365 11.95 30.16 4.11
CA THR A 365 13.17 29.37 4.33
C THR A 365 13.45 28.28 3.28
N ASP A 366 12.43 27.55 2.82
CA ASP A 366 12.63 26.21 2.21
C ASP A 366 12.81 26.20 0.67
N LYS A 367 13.53 27.18 0.11
CA LYS A 367 13.68 27.37 -1.37
C LYS A 367 14.47 26.27 -2.08
N VAL A 368 15.39 25.58 -1.42
CA VAL A 368 16.20 24.50 -2.04
C VAL A 368 15.41 23.19 -2.02
N LYS A 369 14.82 22.85 -0.87
CA LYS A 369 13.95 21.69 -0.69
C LYS A 369 12.75 21.70 -1.64
N THR A 370 12.04 22.83 -1.77
CA THR A 370 10.92 22.96 -2.74
C THR A 370 11.34 22.75 -4.20
N GLN A 371 12.57 23.14 -4.59
CA GLN A 371 13.12 22.82 -5.92
C GLN A 371 13.45 21.33 -6.08
N ILE A 372 13.95 20.68 -5.01
CA ILE A 372 14.20 19.23 -4.98
C ILE A 372 12.87 18.47 -5.09
N ASP A 373 11.85 18.84 -4.33
CA ASP A 373 10.52 18.22 -4.38
C ASP A 373 9.88 18.38 -5.77
N GLN A 374 9.99 19.57 -6.38
CA GLN A 374 9.53 19.81 -7.74
C GLN A 374 10.29 18.94 -8.76
N SER A 375 11.60 18.76 -8.60
CA SER A 375 12.43 17.89 -9.45
C SER A 375 12.06 16.41 -9.30
N ASN A 376 11.87 15.94 -8.06
CA ASN A 376 11.40 14.59 -7.75
C ASN A 376 10.04 14.32 -8.39
N ILE A 377 9.09 15.27 -8.31
CA ILE A 377 7.74 15.16 -8.91
C ILE A 377 7.80 15.12 -10.45
N VAL A 378 8.71 15.86 -11.10
CA VAL A 378 8.91 15.79 -12.55
C VAL A 378 9.49 14.42 -12.96
N SER A 379 10.53 13.95 -12.28
CA SER A 379 11.14 12.62 -12.49
C SER A 379 10.11 11.50 -12.30
N ALA A 380 9.40 11.51 -11.18
CA ALA A 380 8.36 10.55 -10.86
C ALA A 380 7.19 10.57 -11.87
N SER A 381 6.85 11.74 -12.45
CA SER A 381 5.85 11.83 -13.52
C SER A 381 6.33 11.18 -14.83
N GLN A 382 7.61 11.29 -15.17
CA GLN A 382 8.18 10.57 -16.32
C GLN A 382 8.24 9.06 -16.08
N ILE A 383 8.54 8.64 -14.85
CA ILE A 383 8.56 7.24 -14.43
C ILE A 383 7.15 6.63 -14.44
N ALA A 384 6.13 7.35 -13.97
CA ALA A 384 4.73 6.91 -14.05
C ALA A 384 4.29 6.64 -15.50
N ASN A 385 4.70 7.50 -16.44
CA ASN A 385 4.45 7.29 -17.87
C ASN A 385 5.22 6.07 -18.42
N GLN A 386 6.48 5.85 -18.00
CA GLN A 386 7.23 4.64 -18.40
C GLN A 386 6.59 3.36 -17.86
N LEU A 387 6.06 3.38 -16.64
CA LEU A 387 5.36 2.24 -16.04
C LEU A 387 4.01 1.99 -16.73
N ALA A 388 3.24 3.03 -17.06
CA ALA A 388 2.00 2.91 -17.82
C ALA A 388 2.20 2.28 -19.21
N ILE A 389 3.31 2.61 -19.88
CA ILE A 389 3.72 1.98 -21.15
C ILE A 389 4.10 0.51 -20.94
N ALA A 390 4.83 0.20 -19.86
CA ALA A 390 5.19 -1.19 -19.54
C ALA A 390 3.95 -2.06 -19.28
N VAL A 391 2.97 -1.57 -18.51
CA VAL A 391 1.68 -2.26 -18.25
C VAL A 391 0.94 -2.56 -19.55
N VAL A 392 0.76 -1.55 -20.42
CA VAL A 392 0.04 -1.69 -21.69
C VAL A 392 0.75 -2.67 -22.63
N ASN A 393 2.09 -2.63 -22.68
CA ASN A 393 2.86 -3.54 -23.52
C ASN A 393 2.86 -4.98 -22.98
N LEU A 394 2.97 -5.18 -21.66
CA LEU A 394 2.94 -6.50 -21.00
C LEU A 394 1.56 -7.16 -21.14
N ALA A 395 0.49 -6.38 -20.97
CA ALA A 395 -0.88 -6.84 -21.21
C ALA A 395 -1.11 -7.18 -22.70
N GLY A 396 -0.42 -6.47 -23.62
CA GLY A 396 -0.41 -6.78 -25.05
C GLY A 396 0.39 -8.04 -25.42
N THR A 397 1.50 -8.35 -24.75
CA THR A 397 2.27 -9.58 -25.02
C THR A 397 1.58 -10.84 -24.50
N GLN A 398 0.83 -10.76 -23.40
CA GLN A 398 0.00 -11.87 -22.90
C GLN A 398 -1.17 -12.25 -23.82
N LEU A 399 -1.53 -11.42 -24.81
CA LEU A 399 -2.69 -11.65 -25.69
C LEU A 399 -2.43 -12.69 -26.80
N GLY A 400 -1.18 -12.86 -27.23
CA GLY A 400 -0.86 -13.64 -28.43
C GLY A 400 -1.33 -13.00 -29.75
N THR A 401 -0.99 -13.62 -30.87
CA THR A 401 -1.29 -13.09 -32.22
C THR A 401 -2.54 -13.73 -32.85
N SER A 402 -3.65 -13.75 -32.11
CA SER A 402 -4.98 -14.14 -32.60
C SER A 402 -5.91 -12.93 -32.69
N THR A 403 -6.72 -12.84 -33.76
CA THR A 403 -7.30 -11.58 -34.25
C THR A 403 -8.83 -11.47 -34.11
N ASP A 404 -9.34 -10.28 -34.45
CA ASP A 404 -10.70 -10.05 -34.97
C ASP A 404 -11.93 -10.01 -34.04
N SER A 405 -11.78 -9.66 -32.75
CA SER A 405 -12.86 -8.96 -32.03
C SER A 405 -12.35 -7.95 -31.00
N GLU A 406 -12.98 -6.77 -30.92
CA GLU A 406 -12.60 -5.73 -29.94
C GLU A 406 -13.22 -5.96 -28.54
N ASP A 407 -14.20 -6.87 -28.42
CA ASP A 407 -14.90 -7.20 -27.17
C ASP A 407 -14.19 -8.28 -26.31
N MET A 408 -13.16 -8.96 -26.82
CA MET A 408 -12.55 -10.13 -26.16
C MET A 408 -11.30 -9.84 -25.30
N PHE A 409 -10.81 -8.60 -25.18
CA PHE A 409 -9.59 -8.33 -24.42
C PHE A 409 -9.87 -8.18 -22.90
N PRO A 410 -9.42 -9.10 -22.01
CA PRO A 410 -9.89 -9.13 -20.62
C PRO A 410 -9.48 -7.92 -19.79
N LEU A 411 -8.31 -7.34 -20.06
CA LEU A 411 -7.80 -6.14 -19.38
C LEU A 411 -8.33 -4.82 -19.99
N VAL A 412 -9.30 -4.84 -20.93
CA VAL A 412 -9.78 -3.64 -21.63
C VAL A 412 -10.35 -2.57 -20.69
N ASP A 413 -11.12 -3.00 -19.68
CA ASP A 413 -11.69 -2.09 -18.68
C ASP A 413 -10.57 -1.43 -17.85
N MET A 414 -9.49 -2.15 -17.53
CA MET A 414 -8.33 -1.61 -16.80
C MET A 414 -7.49 -0.65 -17.66
N LEU A 415 -7.17 -1.00 -18.90
CA LEU A 415 -6.38 -0.14 -19.79
C LEU A 415 -7.16 1.08 -20.32
N SER A 416 -8.48 1.11 -20.09
CA SER A 416 -9.34 2.28 -20.30
C SER A 416 -9.30 3.30 -19.16
N LEU A 417 -8.59 3.01 -18.06
CA LEU A 417 -8.34 3.95 -16.96
C LEU A 417 -7.14 4.86 -17.27
N GLU A 418 -7.16 6.10 -16.78
CA GLU A 418 -5.94 6.92 -16.75
C GLU A 418 -4.95 6.34 -15.72
N PRO A 419 -3.64 6.24 -16.04
CA PRO A 419 -2.93 6.87 -17.16
C PRO A 419 -2.74 6.00 -18.43
N PHE A 420 -3.40 4.84 -18.55
CA PHE A 420 -3.14 3.85 -19.61
C PHE A 420 -3.76 4.21 -20.97
N VAL A 421 -4.80 5.05 -20.98
CA VAL A 421 -5.54 5.48 -22.19
C VAL A 421 -4.62 6.08 -23.27
N GLY A 422 -3.61 6.84 -22.86
CA GLY A 422 -2.61 7.43 -23.78
C GLY A 422 -1.74 6.37 -24.46
N PRO A 423 -0.97 5.57 -23.70
CA PRO A 423 -0.18 4.45 -24.23
C PRO A 423 -1.00 3.45 -25.06
N LEU A 424 -2.22 3.09 -24.65
CA LEU A 424 -3.08 2.15 -25.38
C LEU A 424 -3.43 2.63 -26.80
N LYS A 425 -3.66 3.94 -26.97
CA LYS A 425 -3.91 4.58 -28.29
C LYS A 425 -2.68 4.63 -29.20
N ASN A 426 -1.48 4.38 -28.65
CA ASN A 426 -0.25 4.25 -29.43
C ASN A 426 0.04 2.77 -29.74
N LEU A 427 -0.24 1.85 -28.81
CA LEU A 427 -0.15 0.39 -29.05
C LEU A 427 -0.94 -0.04 -30.29
N LYS A 428 -2.17 0.50 -30.48
CA LYS A 428 -2.99 0.21 -31.69
C LYS A 428 -2.42 0.72 -33.02
N LYS A 429 -1.26 1.38 -33.06
CA LYS A 429 -0.65 1.96 -34.28
C LYS A 429 0.63 1.28 -34.72
N ASP A 430 1.50 0.92 -33.77
CA ASP A 430 2.84 0.38 -34.04
C ASP A 430 2.88 -1.12 -33.75
N LYS A 431 3.21 -1.94 -34.77
CA LYS A 431 3.08 -3.41 -34.70
C LYS A 431 4.22 -4.15 -33.99
N ASN A 432 5.32 -3.47 -33.66
CA ASN A 432 6.56 -4.12 -33.22
C ASN A 432 6.95 -3.71 -31.78
N PHE A 433 6.19 -4.17 -30.78
CA PHE A 433 6.57 -4.05 -29.37
C PHE A 433 6.57 -5.41 -28.67
N LYS A 434 7.71 -5.79 -28.11
CA LYS A 434 7.83 -6.89 -27.14
C LYS A 434 8.64 -6.40 -25.94
N VAL A 435 7.93 -5.88 -24.93
CA VAL A 435 8.53 -5.67 -23.60
C VAL A 435 8.72 -7.05 -22.97
N ASN A 436 9.96 -7.34 -22.56
CA ASN A 436 10.30 -8.56 -21.85
C ASN A 436 10.20 -8.37 -20.32
N ALA A 437 10.28 -9.47 -19.59
CA ALA A 437 10.22 -9.52 -18.13
C ALA A 437 11.23 -8.59 -17.45
N ALA A 438 12.44 -8.41 -18.02
CA ALA A 438 13.48 -7.56 -17.43
C ALA A 438 13.24 -6.06 -17.64
N ASP A 439 12.75 -5.64 -18.82
CA ASP A 439 12.35 -4.25 -19.07
C ASP A 439 11.10 -3.88 -18.26
N SER A 440 10.17 -4.83 -18.10
CA SER A 440 8.99 -4.76 -17.22
C SER A 440 9.38 -4.61 -15.73
N ALA A 441 10.29 -5.47 -15.24
CA ALA A 441 10.88 -5.39 -13.91
C ALA A 441 11.63 -4.06 -13.68
N LEU A 442 12.38 -3.57 -14.68
CA LEU A 442 13.09 -2.29 -14.60
C LEU A 442 12.12 -1.09 -14.51
N ALA A 443 10.96 -1.14 -15.16
CA ALA A 443 9.92 -0.14 -14.98
C ALA A 443 9.38 -0.14 -13.54
N THR A 444 9.07 -1.32 -12.99
CA THR A 444 8.60 -1.48 -11.60
C THR A 444 9.64 -1.02 -10.57
N LEU A 445 10.92 -1.36 -10.76
CA LEU A 445 12.03 -0.87 -9.94
C LEU A 445 12.09 0.67 -9.89
N LYS A 446 11.89 1.34 -11.04
CA LYS A 446 11.80 2.81 -11.09
C LYS A 446 10.54 3.32 -10.38
N GLY A 447 9.40 2.66 -10.58
CA GLY A 447 8.13 3.01 -9.92
C GLY A 447 8.22 3.01 -8.40
N ILE A 448 8.80 1.97 -7.81
CA ILE A 448 9.01 1.86 -6.35
C ILE A 448 9.98 2.93 -5.86
N LYS A 449 11.10 3.17 -6.58
CA LYS A 449 12.04 4.28 -6.28
C LYS A 449 11.32 5.63 -6.24
N ALA A 450 10.56 5.95 -7.27
CA ALA A 450 9.81 7.20 -7.38
C ALA A 450 8.74 7.36 -6.29
N LEU A 451 8.00 6.30 -5.98
CA LEU A 451 6.99 6.30 -4.91
C LEU A 451 7.63 6.55 -3.53
N THR A 452 8.78 5.92 -3.27
CA THR A 452 9.57 6.13 -2.05
C THR A 452 10.03 7.58 -1.93
N GLU A 453 10.64 8.12 -2.98
CA GLU A 453 11.19 9.49 -2.98
C GLU A 453 10.13 10.59 -2.86
N VAL A 454 8.87 10.30 -3.19
CA VAL A 454 7.74 11.25 -3.06
C VAL A 454 7.04 11.16 -1.70
N CYS A 455 7.08 10.00 -1.01
CA CYS A 455 6.46 9.82 0.31
C CYS A 455 7.45 9.77 1.51
N ALA A 456 8.77 9.70 1.31
CA ALA A 456 9.75 9.48 2.39
C ALA A 456 9.62 10.45 3.59
N GLU A 457 9.36 11.73 3.34
CA GLU A 457 9.26 12.79 4.37
C GLU A 457 7.82 13.30 4.57
N ASP A 458 6.79 12.55 4.15
CA ASP A 458 5.37 12.96 4.22
C ASP A 458 4.49 11.83 4.78
N SER A 459 4.13 11.95 6.06
CA SER A 459 3.29 10.96 6.77
C SER A 459 1.86 10.86 6.23
N SER A 460 1.33 11.90 5.58
CA SER A 460 0.04 11.85 4.89
C SER A 460 0.14 11.02 3.60
N CYS A 461 1.21 11.22 2.83
CA CYS A 461 1.56 10.39 1.67
C CYS A 461 1.74 8.92 2.07
N GLN A 462 2.51 8.65 3.13
CA GLN A 462 2.72 7.30 3.68
C GLN A 462 1.41 6.63 4.13
N SER A 463 0.57 7.35 4.90
CA SER A 463 -0.74 6.85 5.31
C SER A 463 -1.56 6.46 4.08
N LYS A 464 -1.69 7.38 3.12
CA LYS A 464 -2.51 7.26 1.92
C LYS A 464 -2.11 6.07 1.05
N ILE A 465 -0.80 5.81 0.85
CA ILE A 465 -0.37 4.63 0.07
C ILE A 465 -0.60 3.31 0.82
N THR A 466 -0.54 3.33 2.16
CA THR A 466 -0.98 2.18 2.97
C THR A 466 -2.49 1.94 2.80
N ASP A 467 -3.30 3.00 2.81
CA ASP A 467 -4.76 2.93 2.64
C ASP A 467 -5.17 2.50 1.21
N PHE A 468 -4.26 2.61 0.24
CA PHE A 468 -4.38 2.06 -1.12
C PHE A 468 -3.75 0.66 -1.29
N GLY A 469 -3.38 -0.01 -0.20
CA GLY A 469 -2.94 -1.41 -0.22
C GLY A 469 -1.52 -1.66 -0.71
N VAL A 470 -0.61 -0.67 -0.64
CA VAL A 470 0.81 -0.86 -1.01
C VAL A 470 1.48 -2.02 -0.25
N MET A 471 0.97 -2.38 0.92
CA MET A 471 1.44 -3.51 1.72
C MET A 471 1.34 -4.85 0.96
N CYS A 472 0.25 -5.09 0.23
CA CYS A 472 0.05 -6.31 -0.56
C CYS A 472 1.09 -6.42 -1.69
N LEU A 473 1.33 -5.31 -2.38
CA LEU A 473 2.38 -5.22 -3.42
C LEU A 473 3.78 -5.44 -2.81
N LEU A 474 4.09 -4.81 -1.67
CA LEU A 474 5.38 -4.96 -1.00
C LEU A 474 5.61 -6.38 -0.48
N ARG A 475 4.58 -7.05 0.04
CA ARG A 475 4.64 -8.46 0.46
C ARG A 475 5.05 -9.34 -0.72
N ARG A 476 4.30 -9.31 -1.82
CA ARG A 476 4.58 -10.10 -3.04
C ARG A 476 5.98 -9.80 -3.59
N LEU A 477 6.35 -8.52 -3.73
CA LEU A 477 7.64 -8.08 -4.28
C LEU A 477 8.86 -8.39 -3.37
N LEU A 478 8.65 -8.83 -2.13
CA LEU A 478 9.71 -9.28 -1.22
C LEU A 478 9.78 -10.80 -1.14
N LEU A 479 8.65 -11.47 -0.93
CA LEU A 479 8.59 -12.92 -0.72
C LEU A 479 8.78 -13.70 -2.03
N GLU A 480 8.26 -13.21 -3.15
CA GLU A 480 8.11 -13.97 -4.40
C GLU A 480 9.06 -13.49 -5.51
N ASP A 481 9.20 -14.30 -6.57
CA ASP A 481 10.10 -14.08 -7.72
C ASP A 481 9.34 -14.03 -9.07
N ASP A 482 8.15 -13.43 -9.08
CA ASP A 482 7.25 -13.37 -10.26
C ASP A 482 7.94 -12.92 -11.56
N TYR A 483 8.89 -11.98 -11.48
CA TYR A 483 9.63 -11.52 -12.66
C TYR A 483 10.63 -12.55 -13.21
N GLU A 484 11.23 -13.37 -12.35
CA GLU A 484 12.14 -14.44 -12.76
C GLU A 484 11.36 -15.62 -13.32
N GLN A 485 10.19 -15.91 -12.74
CA GLN A 485 9.22 -16.86 -13.30
C GLN A 485 8.74 -16.42 -14.69
N LEU A 486 8.36 -15.15 -14.87
CA LEU A 486 8.00 -14.59 -16.18
C LEU A 486 9.16 -14.67 -17.18
N ALA A 487 10.39 -14.35 -16.76
CA ALA A 487 11.57 -14.46 -17.62
C ALA A 487 11.88 -15.91 -18.04
N ALA A 488 11.62 -16.88 -17.16
CA ALA A 488 11.76 -18.30 -17.47
C ALA A 488 10.68 -18.78 -18.47
N ILE A 489 9.44 -18.30 -18.34
CA ILE A 489 8.36 -18.55 -19.32
C ILE A 489 8.72 -17.94 -20.68
N GLU A 490 9.15 -16.68 -20.73
CA GLU A 490 9.59 -16.01 -21.98
C GLU A 490 10.77 -16.74 -22.64
N ALA A 491 11.69 -17.30 -21.86
CA ALA A 491 12.81 -18.10 -22.35
C ALA A 491 12.37 -19.46 -22.91
N TYR A 492 11.43 -20.14 -22.24
CA TYR A 492 10.86 -21.42 -22.68
C TYR A 492 10.08 -21.25 -23.98
N ASP A 493 9.21 -20.24 -24.07
CA ASP A 493 8.44 -19.93 -25.28
C ASP A 493 9.35 -19.55 -26.45
N ALA A 494 10.45 -18.85 -26.19
CA ALA A 494 11.46 -18.56 -27.21
C ALA A 494 12.15 -19.84 -27.74
N SER A 495 12.46 -20.81 -26.87
CA SER A 495 12.98 -22.13 -27.30
C SER A 495 11.97 -22.88 -28.16
N ARG A 496 10.71 -22.96 -27.70
CA ARG A 496 9.61 -23.62 -28.42
C ARG A 496 9.35 -23.00 -29.79
N ALA A 497 9.50 -21.68 -29.93
CA ALA A 497 9.36 -20.99 -31.21
C ALA A 497 10.50 -21.30 -32.19
N LEU A 498 11.73 -21.53 -31.71
CA LEU A 498 12.88 -21.94 -32.52
C LEU A 498 12.75 -23.41 -32.95
N GLU A 499 12.41 -24.31 -32.03
CA GLU A 499 12.12 -25.73 -32.32
C GLU A 499 11.06 -25.90 -33.42
N ALA A 500 10.00 -25.08 -33.38
CA ALA A 500 8.96 -25.09 -34.40
C ALA A 500 9.46 -24.65 -35.79
N GLN A 501 10.41 -23.71 -35.87
CA GLN A 501 11.00 -23.25 -37.13
C GLN A 501 11.99 -24.28 -37.71
N ASP A 502 12.79 -24.92 -36.86
CA ASP A 502 13.69 -26.01 -37.26
C ASP A 502 12.90 -27.22 -37.79
N HIS A 503 11.79 -27.59 -37.14
CA HIS A 503 10.91 -28.64 -37.64
C HIS A 503 10.25 -28.29 -38.98
N VAL A 504 9.77 -27.06 -39.18
CA VAL A 504 9.16 -26.64 -40.47
C VAL A 504 10.20 -26.61 -41.59
N SER A 505 11.38 -26.06 -41.35
CA SER A 505 12.44 -25.93 -42.37
C SER A 505 12.97 -27.30 -42.87
N SER A 506 12.86 -28.36 -42.07
CA SER A 506 13.23 -29.73 -42.47
C SER A 506 12.45 -30.30 -43.67
N SER A 507 11.33 -29.67 -44.06
CA SER A 507 10.43 -30.17 -45.12
C SER A 507 10.55 -29.47 -46.47
N SER A 508 11.31 -28.37 -46.59
CA SER A 508 11.45 -27.61 -47.84
C SER A 508 12.89 -27.14 -48.08
N GLY A 509 13.60 -27.81 -48.99
CA GLY A 509 14.99 -27.52 -49.32
C GLY A 509 15.22 -26.23 -50.12
N GLN A 510 15.09 -25.07 -49.48
CA GLN A 510 15.65 -23.79 -49.95
C GLN A 510 16.23 -23.00 -48.76
N SER A 511 17.53 -22.76 -48.81
CA SER A 511 18.24 -21.95 -47.81
C SER A 511 17.99 -20.46 -48.04
N SER A 512 16.96 -19.90 -47.40
CA SER A 512 16.87 -18.45 -47.20
C SER A 512 17.97 -18.03 -46.21
N ALA A 513 18.72 -16.98 -46.55
CA ALA A 513 19.78 -16.49 -45.68
C ALA A 513 19.15 -15.90 -44.39
N ALA A 514 19.55 -16.42 -43.23
CA ALA A 514 19.03 -15.96 -41.96
C ALA A 514 19.45 -14.50 -41.69
N ASN A 515 18.47 -13.62 -41.44
CA ASN A 515 18.72 -12.30 -40.86
C ASN A 515 19.05 -12.50 -39.37
N THR A 516 20.32 -12.81 -39.06
CA THR A 516 20.82 -13.05 -37.70
C THR A 516 21.01 -11.74 -36.91
N ASN A 517 19.94 -10.97 -36.74
CA ASN A 517 19.86 -9.85 -35.80
C ASN A 517 18.45 -9.84 -35.18
N ASP A 518 18.38 -9.55 -33.88
CA ASP A 518 17.17 -9.58 -33.04
C ASP A 518 16.63 -10.98 -32.68
N SER A 519 17.52 -11.94 -32.41
CA SER A 519 17.22 -12.90 -31.34
C SER A 519 17.11 -12.12 -30.02
N SER A 520 15.93 -12.12 -29.40
CA SER A 520 15.64 -11.29 -28.23
C SER A 520 16.59 -11.64 -27.08
N SER A 521 17.49 -10.72 -26.71
CA SER A 521 18.45 -10.97 -25.64
C SER A 521 17.70 -11.15 -24.31
N LEU A 522 17.58 -12.39 -23.83
CA LEU A 522 16.98 -12.72 -22.55
C LEU A 522 17.85 -12.13 -21.43
N ARG A 523 17.48 -10.95 -20.96
CA ARG A 523 18.14 -10.26 -19.85
C ARG A 523 17.59 -10.81 -18.54
N VAL A 524 18.47 -10.99 -17.55
CA VAL A 524 18.05 -11.32 -16.19
C VAL A 524 17.31 -10.11 -15.59
N PRO A 525 16.09 -10.27 -15.05
CA PRO A 525 15.39 -9.19 -14.37
C PRO A 525 16.16 -8.66 -13.14
N PRO A 526 16.07 -7.36 -12.82
CA PRO A 526 16.73 -6.77 -11.65
C PRO A 526 16.00 -7.07 -10.32
N THR A 527 15.59 -8.31 -10.07
CA THR A 527 14.72 -8.72 -8.94
C THR A 527 15.33 -8.41 -7.58
N ALA A 528 16.61 -8.70 -7.38
CA ALA A 528 17.35 -8.31 -6.16
C ALA A 528 17.32 -6.78 -5.92
N HIS A 529 17.25 -5.97 -6.99
CA HIS A 529 17.13 -4.51 -6.87
C HIS A 529 15.68 -4.11 -6.56
N ILE A 530 14.67 -4.82 -7.10
CA ILE A 530 13.27 -4.66 -6.71
C ILE A 530 13.10 -4.94 -5.22
N ARG A 531 13.53 -6.11 -4.74
CA ARG A 531 13.51 -6.51 -3.32
C ARG A 531 14.19 -5.45 -2.43
N ARG A 532 15.39 -4.97 -2.80
CA ARG A 532 16.09 -3.90 -2.08
C ARG A 532 15.26 -2.60 -1.95
N HIS A 533 14.56 -2.20 -3.00
CA HIS A 533 13.78 -0.96 -3.00
C HIS A 533 12.37 -1.13 -2.40
N ALA A 534 11.78 -2.32 -2.49
CA ALA A 534 10.59 -2.68 -1.72
C ALA A 534 10.89 -2.66 -0.22
N ALA A 535 12.02 -3.22 0.22
CA ALA A 535 12.45 -3.18 1.62
C ALA A 535 12.70 -1.75 2.11
N ARG A 536 13.31 -0.87 1.29
CA ARG A 536 13.45 0.57 1.59
C ARG A 536 12.08 1.22 1.86
N LEU A 537 11.11 1.01 0.97
CA LEU A 537 9.77 1.58 1.12
C LEU A 537 9.03 0.99 2.35
N LEU A 538 9.22 -0.30 2.63
CA LEU A 538 8.70 -0.94 3.83
C LEU A 538 9.32 -0.34 5.10
N THR A 539 10.63 -0.05 5.13
CA THR A 539 11.27 0.65 6.25
C THR A 539 10.69 2.05 6.45
N VAL A 540 10.49 2.83 5.38
CA VAL A 540 9.81 4.13 5.44
C VAL A 540 8.39 4.02 6.02
N LEU A 541 7.64 2.98 5.64
CA LEU A 541 6.27 2.75 6.12
C LEU A 541 6.19 2.16 7.53
N SER A 542 7.24 1.46 8.00
CA SER A 542 7.28 0.75 9.28
C SER A 542 7.16 1.63 10.52
N VAL A 543 7.24 2.96 10.37
CA VAL A 543 6.97 3.93 11.45
C VAL A 543 5.47 4.11 11.73
N LEU A 544 4.58 3.69 10.83
CA LEU A 544 3.13 3.85 11.00
C LEU A 544 2.53 2.72 11.85
N PRO A 545 1.82 2.99 12.96
CA PRO A 545 1.25 1.95 13.82
C PRO A 545 0.31 0.95 13.13
N LYS A 546 -0.35 1.35 12.03
CA LYS A 546 -1.16 0.44 11.20
C LYS A 546 -0.32 -0.54 10.36
N VAL A 547 0.82 -0.09 9.86
CA VAL A 547 1.78 -0.94 9.10
C VAL A 547 2.42 -1.95 10.04
N GLN A 548 2.79 -1.51 11.26
CA GLN A 548 3.36 -2.38 12.29
C GLN A 548 2.43 -3.55 12.64
N LYS A 549 1.13 -3.27 12.82
CA LYS A 549 0.11 -4.31 13.07
C LYS A 549 -0.04 -5.31 11.92
N ILE A 550 0.02 -4.84 10.67
CA ILE A 550 -0.04 -5.70 9.47
C ILE A 550 1.16 -6.64 9.42
N ILE A 551 2.37 -6.14 9.69
CA ILE A 551 3.60 -6.96 9.67
C ILE A 551 3.60 -7.99 10.81
N VAL A 552 3.23 -7.59 12.04
CA VAL A 552 3.16 -8.53 13.19
C VAL A 552 2.13 -9.64 13.00
N ALA A 553 1.05 -9.38 12.24
CA ALA A 553 0.04 -10.40 11.94
C ALA A 553 0.45 -11.39 10.83
N ASP A 554 1.59 -11.17 10.16
CA ASP A 554 2.10 -12.03 9.08
C ASP A 554 3.41 -12.70 9.51
N GLU A 555 3.27 -13.88 10.12
CA GLU A 555 4.40 -14.71 10.58
C GLU A 555 5.39 -15.02 9.44
N THR A 556 4.90 -15.20 8.21
CA THR A 556 5.75 -15.49 7.04
C THR A 556 6.60 -14.30 6.65
N TRP A 557 6.03 -13.09 6.71
CA TRP A 557 6.75 -11.84 6.40
C TRP A 557 7.72 -11.47 7.52
N CYS A 558 7.35 -11.65 8.79
CA CYS A 558 8.27 -11.51 9.92
C CYS A 558 9.47 -12.47 9.81
N LYS A 559 9.23 -13.75 9.52
CA LYS A 559 10.29 -14.76 9.30
C LYS A 559 11.17 -14.41 8.10
N TRP A 560 10.58 -13.94 7.00
CA TRP A 560 11.33 -13.44 5.83
C TRP A 560 12.22 -12.26 6.20
N LEU A 561 11.71 -11.27 6.93
CA LEU A 561 12.49 -10.11 7.37
C LEU A 561 13.65 -10.51 8.29
N GLU A 562 13.44 -11.48 9.19
CA GLU A 562 14.47 -11.92 10.12
C GLU A 562 15.61 -12.66 9.40
N GLU A 563 15.30 -13.62 8.55
CA GLU A 563 16.30 -14.39 7.79
C GLU A 563 16.95 -13.53 6.69
N CYS A 564 16.24 -12.54 6.13
CA CYS A 564 16.82 -11.49 5.29
C CYS A 564 17.84 -10.66 6.07
N SER A 565 17.52 -10.22 7.30
CA SER A 565 18.44 -9.42 8.12
C SER A 565 19.73 -10.16 8.51
N LYS A 566 19.70 -11.50 8.53
CA LYS A 566 20.85 -12.39 8.75
C LYS A 566 21.59 -12.75 7.45
N GLY A 567 21.18 -12.23 6.30
CA GLY A 567 21.80 -12.51 5.00
C GLY A 567 21.63 -13.94 4.49
N LYS A 568 20.62 -14.68 4.96
CA LYS A 568 20.39 -16.10 4.61
C LYS A 568 19.57 -16.31 3.34
N ILE A 569 18.80 -15.31 2.89
CA ILE A 569 17.89 -15.43 1.74
C ILE A 569 18.69 -15.28 0.43
N PRO A 570 18.68 -16.28 -0.47
CA PRO A 570 19.35 -16.20 -1.78
C PRO A 570 18.96 -14.94 -2.55
N GLY A 571 19.93 -14.32 -3.23
CA GLY A 571 19.73 -13.06 -3.95
C GLY A 571 19.62 -11.80 -3.08
N CYS A 572 19.46 -11.94 -1.75
CA CYS A 572 19.30 -10.83 -0.80
C CYS A 572 20.57 -10.53 0.03
N ASN A 573 21.75 -10.89 -0.47
CA ASN A 573 23.02 -10.79 0.24
C ASN A 573 23.60 -9.35 0.32
N ASP A 574 22.81 -8.32 0.06
CA ASP A 574 23.23 -6.92 0.05
C ASP A 574 23.04 -6.29 1.45
N LEU A 575 24.11 -5.70 2.00
CA LEU A 575 24.08 -4.99 3.29
C LEU A 575 22.95 -3.93 3.36
N LYS A 576 22.58 -3.32 2.23
CA LYS A 576 21.43 -2.40 2.15
C LYS A 576 20.12 -3.08 2.49
N ILE A 577 19.81 -4.26 1.92
CA ILE A 577 18.53 -4.95 2.18
C ILE A 577 18.50 -5.60 3.57
N GLN A 578 19.63 -6.16 4.03
CA GLN A 578 19.79 -6.70 5.38
C GLN A 578 19.49 -5.63 6.45
N SER A 579 20.06 -4.42 6.26
CA SER A 579 19.78 -3.27 7.10
C SER A 579 18.31 -2.83 7.07
N TYR A 580 17.68 -2.72 5.89
CA TYR A 580 16.28 -2.34 5.78
C TYR A 580 15.35 -3.36 6.46
N ALA A 581 15.63 -4.66 6.30
CA ALA A 581 14.88 -5.72 6.96
C ALA A 581 15.01 -5.62 8.50
N LYS A 582 16.23 -5.40 9.00
CA LYS A 582 16.47 -5.21 10.44
C LYS A 582 15.82 -3.95 11.01
N ALA A 583 15.97 -2.81 10.32
CA ALA A 583 15.35 -1.54 10.69
C ALA A 583 13.81 -1.67 10.77
N THR A 584 13.21 -2.34 9.79
CA THR A 584 11.78 -2.67 9.78
C THR A 584 11.38 -3.45 11.02
N LEU A 585 12.07 -4.56 11.35
CA LEU A 585 11.77 -5.36 12.54
C LEU A 585 11.87 -4.55 13.85
N LEU A 586 12.91 -3.72 14.00
CA LEU A 586 13.11 -2.91 15.19
C LEU A 586 12.01 -1.84 15.35
N ASN A 587 11.64 -1.17 14.27
CA ASN A 587 10.54 -0.19 14.24
C ASN A 587 9.19 -0.85 14.58
N VAL A 588 8.96 -2.07 14.10
CA VAL A 588 7.72 -2.83 14.29
C VAL A 588 7.57 -3.35 15.72
N LEU A 589 8.60 -4.04 16.25
CA LEU A 589 8.49 -4.76 17.53
C LEU A 589 8.46 -3.84 18.75
N CYS A 590 9.06 -2.65 18.68
CA CYS A 590 9.11 -1.74 19.84
C CYS A 590 7.72 -1.28 20.28
N ASN A 591 6.80 -1.04 19.33
CA ASN A 591 5.43 -0.60 19.66
C ASN A 591 4.55 -1.75 20.21
N TYR A 592 4.93 -3.01 19.99
CA TYR A 592 4.23 -4.16 20.59
C TYR A 592 4.42 -4.20 22.11
N GLN A 593 5.63 -3.96 22.58
CA GLN A 593 5.99 -3.99 24.02
C GLN A 593 5.21 -2.93 24.82
N SER A 594 5.08 -1.72 24.29
CA SER A 594 4.31 -0.63 24.92
C SER A 594 2.81 -0.94 25.07
N ASN A 595 2.25 -1.80 24.20
CA ASN A 595 0.84 -2.22 24.28
C ASN A 595 0.65 -3.46 25.20
N SER A 596 1.58 -4.42 25.17
CA SER A 596 1.51 -5.67 25.95
C SER A 596 1.65 -5.47 27.48
N VAL A 597 2.30 -4.38 27.91
CA VAL A 597 2.60 -4.11 29.33
C VAL A 597 1.53 -3.23 30.01
N ASN A 598 0.38 -2.97 29.39
CA ASN A 598 -0.77 -2.32 30.03
C ASN A 598 -1.56 -3.27 30.95
N GLY A 599 -0.83 -3.95 31.83
CA GLY A 599 -1.31 -4.88 32.85
C GLY A 599 -0.58 -4.64 34.17
N ASP A 600 -1.11 -3.66 34.93
CA ASP A 600 -0.72 -3.25 36.29
C ASP A 600 0.47 -2.25 36.45
N MET A 601 0.43 -1.55 37.58
CA MET A 601 1.09 -0.27 37.95
C MET A 601 2.59 -0.09 37.66
N THR A 602 2.97 1.00 36.98
CA THR A 602 3.62 2.21 37.57
C THR A 602 4.12 3.20 36.51
N ASP A 603 4.26 4.50 36.87
CA ASP A 603 4.81 5.58 36.01
C ASP A 603 6.31 5.43 35.70
N LYS A 604 6.68 4.42 34.90
CA LYS A 604 7.85 4.56 34.03
C LYS A 604 7.44 5.44 32.86
N LYS A 605 8.12 6.58 32.69
CA LYS A 605 8.00 7.39 31.47
C LYS A 605 8.22 6.48 30.26
N ASN A 606 7.32 6.53 29.28
CA ASN A 606 7.53 5.88 27.99
C ASN A 606 8.82 6.47 27.37
N GLU A 607 9.91 5.73 27.40
CA GLU A 607 11.09 6.03 26.60
C GLU A 607 10.67 5.95 25.13
N PRO A 608 10.96 6.97 24.30
CA PRO A 608 10.52 6.97 22.92
C PRO A 608 11.20 5.82 22.17
N CYS A 609 10.40 4.92 21.61
CA CYS A 609 10.88 3.83 20.78
C CYS A 609 11.81 4.37 19.68
N PRO A 610 13.01 3.79 19.47
CA PRO A 610 13.88 4.22 18.39
C PRO A 610 13.23 3.97 17.02
N HIS A 611 13.46 4.89 16.09
CA HIS A 611 12.90 4.89 14.74
C HIS A 611 14.03 4.94 13.71
N TYR A 612 14.36 3.79 13.15
CA TYR A 612 15.41 3.62 12.16
C TYR A 612 14.90 4.03 10.77
N ALA A 613 15.23 5.27 10.37
CA ALA A 613 14.88 5.84 9.08
C ALA A 613 15.81 5.35 7.94
N GLU A 614 15.34 5.42 6.70
CA GLU A 614 16.04 4.89 5.49
C GLU A 614 17.44 5.45 5.20
N MET A 615 17.86 6.52 5.90
CA MET A 615 19.19 7.12 5.77
C MET A 615 20.23 6.50 6.74
N ILE A 616 19.80 5.63 7.65
CA ILE A 616 20.61 5.00 8.69
C ILE A 616 20.77 3.51 8.36
N PHE A 617 21.97 3.11 7.96
CA PHE A 617 22.31 1.72 7.72
C PHE A 617 22.87 1.06 8.97
N LEU A 618 22.27 -0.05 9.39
CA LEU A 618 22.74 -0.93 10.45
C LEU A 618 23.79 -1.88 9.84
N ILE A 619 25.01 -1.86 10.39
CA ILE A 619 26.18 -2.49 9.77
C ILE A 619 26.49 -3.88 10.35
N ASN A 620 26.11 -4.13 11.60
CA ASN A 620 26.23 -5.43 12.29
C ASN A 620 24.88 -5.96 12.81
N PRO A 621 23.81 -6.00 11.98
CA PRO A 621 22.43 -6.29 12.40
C PRO A 621 22.22 -7.69 13.00
N GLU A 622 23.19 -8.60 12.86
CA GLU A 622 23.17 -9.96 13.38
C GLU A 622 23.48 -10.05 14.89
N ARG A 623 24.03 -8.99 15.50
CA ARG A 623 24.57 -9.06 16.87
C ARG A 623 23.50 -9.09 17.98
N PRO A 624 23.81 -9.69 19.15
CA PRO A 624 22.88 -9.80 20.28
C PRO A 624 22.29 -8.47 20.75
N HIS A 625 23.06 -7.37 20.71
CA HIS A 625 22.58 -6.04 21.06
C HIS A 625 21.54 -5.44 20.08
N TRP A 626 21.28 -6.12 18.96
CA TRP A 626 20.16 -5.85 18.04
C TRP A 626 19.06 -6.93 18.10
N LYS A 627 19.10 -7.88 19.03
CA LYS A 627 17.94 -8.72 19.30
C LYS A 627 16.84 -7.87 19.91
N CYS A 628 15.61 -8.04 19.43
CA CYS A 628 14.47 -7.75 20.28
C CYS A 628 14.39 -8.86 21.34
N LEU A 629 13.65 -8.65 22.43
CA LEU A 629 13.41 -9.72 23.40
C LEU A 629 12.72 -10.90 22.72
N ASP A 630 13.32 -12.10 22.80
CA ASP A 630 12.81 -13.36 22.22
C ASP A 630 11.54 -13.89 22.95
N LYS A 631 10.68 -12.98 23.42
CA LYS A 631 9.40 -13.20 24.10
C LYS A 631 8.35 -12.16 23.65
N VAL A 632 7.98 -12.17 22.36
CA VAL A 632 6.64 -12.56 21.89
C VAL A 632 6.74 -12.92 20.39
N MET A 633 7.08 -14.19 20.14
CA MET A 633 6.55 -14.97 19.02
C MET A 633 5.76 -16.11 19.66
N PRO A 634 4.68 -16.64 19.03
CA PRO A 634 4.08 -17.88 19.51
C PRO A 634 5.12 -19.00 19.44
N ASN A 635 5.30 -19.75 20.53
CA ASN A 635 6.25 -20.86 20.57
C ASN A 635 5.77 -21.98 19.63
N ILE A 636 6.46 -22.16 18.51
CA ILE A 636 6.31 -23.34 17.66
C ILE A 636 7.12 -24.47 18.30
N GLU A 637 6.44 -25.28 19.12
CA GLU A 637 6.95 -26.62 19.47
C GLU A 637 6.59 -27.57 18.32
N ASP A 638 7.56 -28.38 17.86
CA ASP A 638 7.38 -29.32 16.75
C ASP A 638 6.47 -30.51 17.14
N GLY A 639 5.16 -30.28 17.07
CA GLY A 639 4.08 -31.23 17.38
C GLY A 639 3.96 -32.40 16.40
N SER A 640 5.05 -33.14 16.17
CA SER A 640 5.13 -34.33 15.30
C SER A 640 4.50 -35.56 15.96
N SER A 641 3.17 -35.54 16.14
CA SER A 641 2.40 -36.62 16.76
C SER A 641 2.01 -37.74 15.78
N SER A 642 2.99 -38.55 15.37
CA SER A 642 2.71 -39.83 14.70
C SER A 642 2.23 -40.87 15.73
N ALA A 643 0.92 -41.00 15.89
CA ALA A 643 0.35 -42.08 16.70
C ALA A 643 0.45 -43.44 15.99
N ASN A 644 0.96 -44.45 16.70
CA ASN A 644 0.56 -45.85 16.61
C ASN A 644 1.17 -46.65 17.78
N ASP A 645 0.43 -47.64 18.27
CA ASP A 645 0.89 -48.71 19.16
C ASP A 645 2.01 -49.55 18.48
N ASP A 646 2.84 -50.35 19.17
CA ASP A 646 2.49 -51.28 20.26
C ASP A 646 3.66 -51.57 21.24
N SER A 647 3.32 -52.28 22.29
CA SER A 647 4.08 -52.74 23.45
C SER A 647 5.19 -53.77 23.19
N THR A 648 6.17 -53.85 24.12
CA THR A 648 6.57 -55.06 24.87
C THR A 648 7.76 -54.73 25.80
N GLU A 649 7.91 -55.45 26.94
CA GLU A 649 8.86 -55.15 28.02
C GLU A 649 10.20 -55.94 28.00
N CYS A 650 11.12 -55.48 28.87
CA CYS A 650 12.00 -56.28 29.76
C CYS A 650 13.34 -56.94 29.29
N VAL A 651 14.40 -56.62 30.05
CA VAL A 651 15.55 -57.47 30.49
C VAL A 651 16.53 -57.97 29.39
N GLY A 652 17.86 -57.98 29.57
CA GLY A 652 18.74 -57.52 30.66
C GLY A 652 19.94 -58.47 30.91
N GLY A 653 21.18 -57.96 30.97
CA GLY A 653 22.38 -58.77 31.29
C GLY A 653 23.73 -58.07 30.95
N PRO A 654 24.88 -58.48 31.54
CA PRO A 654 26.06 -57.58 31.66
C PRO A 654 27.43 -58.14 31.16
N SER A 655 28.51 -57.36 31.39
CA SER A 655 29.96 -57.69 31.31
C SER A 655 30.61 -57.71 29.90
N SER A 656 31.88 -57.32 29.67
CA SER A 656 32.89 -56.62 30.51
C SER A 656 34.15 -56.19 29.70
N GLY A 657 34.87 -55.14 30.17
CA GLY A 657 36.20 -54.69 29.70
C GLY A 657 36.14 -53.37 28.92
N ALA A 658 36.62 -52.21 29.41
CA ALA A 658 37.97 -51.80 29.84
C ALA A 658 38.99 -51.76 28.67
N SER A 659 39.82 -50.74 28.47
CA SER A 659 40.00 -49.41 29.13
C SER A 659 41.12 -48.63 28.38
N SER A 660 41.22 -47.30 28.33
CA SER A 660 40.36 -46.14 28.68
C SER A 660 41.13 -44.85 28.23
N ASP A 661 40.68 -43.59 28.34
CA ASP A 661 39.44 -43.00 28.85
C ASP A 661 38.64 -42.35 27.67
N ASP A 662 38.29 -41.05 27.50
CA ASP A 662 38.39 -39.79 28.27
C ASP A 662 37.35 -38.76 27.70
N ASP A 663 37.37 -37.49 28.14
CA ASP A 663 36.62 -36.32 27.59
C ASP A 663 35.08 -36.42 27.59
N SER A 664 34.48 -36.61 28.77
CA SER A 664 33.02 -36.54 28.96
C SER A 664 32.52 -35.11 29.23
N SER A 665 31.71 -34.58 28.33
CA SER A 665 30.86 -33.42 28.63
C SER A 665 29.81 -33.78 29.70
N THR A 666 29.43 -32.82 30.54
CA THR A 666 28.20 -32.95 31.35
C THR A 666 27.55 -31.59 31.55
N SER A 667 26.42 -31.39 30.89
CA SER A 667 25.55 -30.23 31.07
C SER A 667 24.98 -30.21 32.49
N THR A 668 25.37 -29.21 33.28
CA THR A 668 24.64 -28.88 34.51
C THR A 668 23.61 -27.80 34.17
N SER A 669 22.33 -28.13 34.24
CA SER A 669 21.23 -27.23 33.92
C SER A 669 20.96 -26.21 35.04
N THR A 670 21.88 -25.27 35.24
CA THR A 670 21.60 -24.07 36.04
C THR A 670 20.61 -23.18 35.29
N SER A 671 19.44 -22.95 35.89
CA SER A 671 18.47 -21.98 35.41
C SER A 671 19.00 -20.55 35.58
N GLU A 672 19.72 -20.04 34.59
CA GLU A 672 20.15 -18.65 34.59
C GLU A 672 18.94 -17.72 34.48
N ASN A 673 18.77 -16.85 35.49
CA ASN A 673 17.74 -15.84 35.48
C ASN A 673 17.97 -14.86 34.31
N CYS A 674 16.92 -14.48 33.59
CA CYS A 674 17.01 -13.48 32.51
C CYS A 674 17.24 -12.06 33.07
N SER A 675 18.43 -11.80 33.60
CA SER A 675 18.86 -10.52 34.18
C SER A 675 20.09 -9.94 33.47
N GLY A 676 20.13 -10.06 32.13
CA GLY A 676 21.22 -9.57 31.29
C GLY A 676 20.84 -9.55 29.82
N LEU A 677 20.24 -8.45 29.34
CA LEU A 677 20.37 -8.06 27.94
C LEU A 677 21.68 -7.30 27.81
N ASP A 678 22.62 -7.79 27.00
CA ASP A 678 23.83 -7.05 26.65
C ASP A 678 23.50 -5.88 25.73
N ILE A 679 23.05 -4.79 26.37
CA ILE A 679 22.93 -3.47 25.77
C ILE A 679 24.34 -3.02 25.39
N ALA A 680 24.58 -2.79 24.09
CA ALA A 680 25.86 -2.26 23.62
C ALA A 680 26.20 -0.93 24.35
N PRO A 681 27.41 -0.81 24.94
CA PRO A 681 27.82 0.40 25.67
C PRO A 681 28.17 1.58 24.74
N LEU A 682 28.28 1.37 23.43
CA LEU A 682 28.77 2.35 22.47
C LEU A 682 28.03 2.28 21.12
N ASP A 683 27.79 3.43 20.52
CA ASP A 683 27.41 3.59 19.12
C ASP A 683 28.62 4.07 18.30
N VAL A 684 28.88 3.44 17.15
CA VAL A 684 29.93 3.88 16.21
C VAL A 684 29.29 4.26 14.87
N VAL A 685 29.37 5.53 14.48
CA VAL A 685 28.59 6.10 13.39
C VAL A 685 29.47 6.62 12.26
N PHE A 686 29.39 5.98 11.09
CA PHE A 686 30.21 6.27 9.91
C PHE A 686 29.56 7.30 8.98
N VAL A 687 30.23 8.45 8.75
CA VAL A 687 29.72 9.59 7.96
C VAL A 687 30.63 9.88 6.76
N HIS A 688 30.13 9.67 5.54
CA HIS A 688 30.93 9.65 4.32
C HIS A 688 31.27 11.03 3.74
N GLY A 689 32.34 11.11 2.94
CA GLY A 689 32.72 12.31 2.20
C GLY A 689 31.88 12.61 0.96
N LEU A 690 32.28 13.67 0.25
CA LEU A 690 31.71 14.13 -1.02
C LEU A 690 31.97 13.09 -2.14
N ARG A 691 30.96 12.77 -2.98
CA ARG A 691 30.96 11.59 -3.90
C ARG A 691 31.07 10.23 -3.18
N GLY A 692 30.97 10.20 -1.86
CA GLY A 692 31.09 9.00 -1.04
C GLY A 692 29.84 8.12 -1.08
N GLY A 693 29.66 7.31 -0.05
CA GLY A 693 28.46 6.54 0.20
C GLY A 693 28.62 5.64 1.43
N PRO A 694 27.53 5.22 2.09
CA PRO A 694 27.54 4.52 3.38
C PRO A 694 28.37 3.23 3.36
N PHE A 695 28.45 2.57 2.21
CA PHE A 695 29.32 1.40 2.00
C PHE A 695 30.56 1.73 1.15
N LYS A 696 30.38 2.51 0.09
CA LYS A 696 31.40 2.85 -0.92
C LYS A 696 32.64 3.55 -0.35
N SER A 697 32.49 4.44 0.63
CA SER A 697 33.64 5.16 1.20
C SER A 697 34.60 4.22 1.93
N TRP A 698 34.06 3.24 2.67
CA TRP A 698 34.81 2.36 3.56
C TRP A 698 35.09 0.97 2.98
N ARG A 699 34.68 0.71 1.72
CA ARG A 699 35.01 -0.52 0.99
C ARG A 699 36.33 -0.39 0.24
N LEU A 700 37.21 -1.37 0.37
CA LEU A 700 38.43 -1.53 -0.42
C LEU A 700 38.12 -1.83 -1.89
N SER A 701 39.06 -1.57 -2.79
CA SER A 701 39.01 -2.05 -4.18
C SER A 701 40.06 -3.14 -4.35
N GLU A 702 39.63 -4.36 -4.70
CA GLU A 702 40.56 -5.45 -5.04
C GLU A 702 41.33 -5.13 -6.32
N ASP A 703 40.66 -4.50 -7.30
CA ASP A 703 41.29 -4.11 -8.55
C ASP A 703 41.81 -2.66 -8.48
N LYS A 704 43.12 -2.50 -8.73
CA LYS A 704 43.81 -1.19 -8.83
C LYS A 704 43.93 -0.69 -10.28
N SER A 705 43.46 -1.46 -11.27
CA SER A 705 43.58 -1.14 -12.69
C SER A 705 42.40 -0.35 -13.27
N SER A 706 41.26 -0.29 -12.57
CA SER A 706 40.01 0.27 -13.09
C SER A 706 39.72 1.73 -12.67
N THR A 707 40.69 2.64 -12.84
CA THR A 707 40.33 4.06 -13.10
C THR A 707 39.89 4.21 -14.55
N LYS A 708 38.70 3.66 -14.85
CA LYS A 708 37.93 3.93 -16.08
C LYS A 708 36.58 4.61 -15.81
N SER A 709 36.34 5.01 -14.55
CA SER A 709 35.17 5.79 -14.17
C SER A 709 35.30 7.24 -14.62
N GLY A 710 35.04 7.48 -15.91
CA GLY A 710 34.74 8.81 -16.43
C GLY A 710 33.52 9.46 -15.76
N LEU A 711 33.13 10.65 -16.24
CA LEU A 711 32.10 11.50 -15.62
C LEU A 711 30.65 11.00 -15.82
N VAL A 712 30.31 9.81 -15.33
CA VAL A 712 28.94 9.26 -15.33
C VAL A 712 28.60 8.60 -14.00
N GLU A 713 27.42 8.93 -13.46
CA GLU A 713 26.88 8.32 -12.24
C GLU A 713 26.21 6.97 -12.56
N LYS A 714 26.98 5.87 -12.44
CA LYS A 714 26.47 4.48 -12.49
C LYS A 714 26.86 3.62 -11.28
N ILE A 715 27.29 4.28 -10.19
CA ILE A 715 28.06 3.62 -9.13
C ILE A 715 27.18 2.77 -8.20
N ASP A 716 25.89 3.07 -8.05
CA ASP A 716 24.97 2.29 -7.18
C ASP A 716 24.57 0.90 -7.74
N GLU A 717 24.93 0.58 -8.98
CA GLU A 717 24.64 -0.73 -9.60
C GLU A 717 25.88 -1.65 -9.67
N GLU A 718 27.09 -1.11 -9.49
CA GLU A 718 28.35 -1.88 -9.48
C GLU A 718 29.07 -1.92 -8.11
N ALA A 719 28.79 -0.96 -7.20
CA ALA A 719 29.46 -0.86 -5.90
C ALA A 719 28.99 -1.89 -4.85
N GLY A 720 29.22 -3.18 -5.13
CA GLY A 720 28.91 -4.26 -4.18
C GLY A 720 29.49 -5.65 -4.48
N LYS A 721 30.24 -5.88 -5.56
CA LYS A 721 30.62 -7.24 -5.99
C LYS A 721 31.98 -7.77 -5.50
N GLN A 722 32.99 -6.93 -5.30
CA GLN A 722 34.32 -7.33 -4.80
C GLN A 722 34.93 -6.22 -3.92
N GLY A 723 35.84 -6.59 -3.01
CA GLY A 723 36.53 -5.72 -2.05
C GLY A 723 35.90 -5.68 -0.66
N THR A 724 36.70 -5.90 0.39
CA THR A 724 36.28 -5.87 1.81
C THR A 724 35.73 -4.52 2.26
N PHE A 725 34.62 -4.53 3.00
CA PHE A 725 34.03 -3.41 3.72
C PHE A 725 34.36 -3.51 5.22
N TRP A 726 35.45 -2.87 5.62
CA TRP A 726 36.04 -3.04 6.96
C TRP A 726 35.11 -2.69 8.15
N PRO A 727 34.16 -1.74 8.08
CA PRO A 727 33.23 -1.47 9.19
C PRO A 727 32.24 -2.60 9.48
N GLY A 728 31.98 -3.49 8.51
CA GLY A 728 31.16 -4.70 8.70
C GLY A 728 31.99 -5.97 8.87
N GLU A 729 33.14 -6.07 8.19
CA GLU A 729 33.93 -7.32 8.14
C GLU A 729 35.05 -7.40 9.19
N TRP A 730 35.62 -6.27 9.61
CA TRP A 730 36.75 -6.24 10.57
C TRP A 730 36.33 -5.65 11.91
N LEU A 731 35.74 -4.45 11.91
CA LEU A 731 35.38 -3.75 13.14
C LEU A 731 34.45 -4.57 14.07
N PRO A 732 33.40 -5.28 13.62
CA PRO A 732 32.55 -6.06 14.52
C PRO A 732 33.23 -7.35 15.01
N ALA A 733 34.34 -7.78 14.41
CA ALA A 733 35.15 -8.89 14.92
C ALA A 733 36.15 -8.42 15.99
N ASP A 734 36.82 -7.29 15.74
CA ASP A 734 37.86 -6.75 16.63
C ASP A 734 37.30 -5.85 17.76
N PHE A 735 36.07 -5.35 17.60
CA PHE A 735 35.32 -4.56 18.58
C PHE A 735 33.83 -4.96 18.56
N PRO A 736 33.44 -6.07 19.22
CA PRO A 736 32.06 -6.60 19.14
C PRO A 736 31.02 -5.75 19.90
N ASP A 737 31.46 -4.91 20.84
CA ASP A 737 30.59 -4.24 21.83
C ASP A 737 30.10 -2.86 21.39
N ALA A 738 29.76 -2.70 20.11
CA ALA A 738 29.14 -1.50 19.58
C ALA A 738 28.02 -1.79 18.57
N ARG A 739 26.97 -0.95 18.59
CA ARG A 739 26.08 -0.80 17.43
C ARG A 739 26.85 -0.04 16.35
N VAL A 740 27.07 -0.64 15.18
CA VAL A 740 27.76 0.02 14.07
C VAL A 740 26.74 0.54 13.05
N PHE A 741 26.86 1.82 12.71
CA PHE A 741 25.96 2.54 11.81
C PHE A 741 26.74 3.17 10.64
N SER A 742 26.11 3.35 9.48
CA SER A 742 26.58 4.32 8.48
C SER A 742 25.46 5.15 7.88
N LEU A 743 25.72 6.43 7.62
CA LEU A 743 24.72 7.40 7.18
C LEU A 743 24.77 7.62 5.67
N GLN A 744 23.60 7.78 5.06
CA GLN A 744 23.43 8.12 3.64
C GLN A 744 22.80 9.50 3.48
N TYR A 745 23.46 10.36 2.70
CA TYR A 745 22.89 11.65 2.28
C TYR A 745 23.40 12.03 0.88
N LYS A 746 22.69 12.96 0.19
CA LYS A 746 23.05 13.41 -1.16
C LYS A 746 24.29 14.32 -1.09
N THR A 747 25.35 13.99 -1.84
CA THR A 747 26.65 14.70 -1.81
C THR A 747 27.24 14.87 -3.20
N ASN A 748 26.74 15.86 -3.94
CA ASN A 748 27.05 16.03 -5.36
C ASN A 748 28.15 17.09 -5.55
N LEU A 749 29.07 16.89 -6.50
CA LEU A 749 30.12 17.89 -6.80
C LEU A 749 29.56 19.17 -7.42
N THR A 750 28.58 19.03 -8.31
CA THR A 750 28.11 20.12 -9.18
C THR A 750 26.59 20.21 -9.14
N GLN A 751 26.06 21.38 -9.48
CA GLN A 751 24.61 21.54 -9.67
C GLN A 751 24.08 20.73 -10.87
N TRP A 752 24.95 20.33 -11.80
CA TRP A 752 24.59 19.48 -12.94
C TRP A 752 24.40 18.01 -12.52
N SER A 753 25.19 17.55 -11.54
CA SER A 753 25.04 16.28 -10.81
C SER A 753 23.81 16.27 -9.87
N GLY A 754 22.82 17.12 -10.10
CA GLY A 754 21.66 17.31 -9.24
C GLY A 754 21.93 18.20 -8.01
N ALA A 755 20.85 18.75 -7.43
CA ALA A 755 20.95 19.61 -6.25
C ALA A 755 21.43 18.86 -5.00
N SER A 756 22.26 19.53 -4.19
CA SER A 756 22.61 19.14 -2.83
C SER A 756 22.16 20.23 -1.87
N LEU A 757 21.60 19.83 -0.74
CA LEU A 757 21.22 20.70 0.38
C LEU A 757 22.50 21.36 0.96
N PRO A 758 22.45 22.62 1.44
CA PRO A 758 23.51 23.27 2.22
C PRO A 758 23.94 22.46 3.45
N LEU A 759 25.15 22.70 3.98
CA LEU A 759 25.70 21.96 5.12
C LEU A 759 24.76 21.98 6.35
N LEU A 760 24.10 23.10 6.61
CA LEU A 760 23.13 23.24 7.70
C LEU A 760 21.89 22.34 7.49
N GLU A 761 21.29 22.36 6.30
CA GLU A 761 20.09 21.57 5.98
C GLU A 761 20.39 20.05 6.04
N VAL A 762 21.54 19.62 5.51
CA VAL A 762 22.01 18.22 5.63
C VAL A 762 22.17 17.81 7.09
N SER A 763 22.82 18.65 7.90
CA SER A 763 23.13 18.34 9.29
C SER A 763 21.87 18.29 10.14
N SER A 764 20.96 19.24 9.99
CA SER A 764 19.64 19.27 10.64
C SER A 764 18.83 18.00 10.35
N MET A 765 18.73 17.63 9.07
CA MET A 765 18.02 16.43 8.61
C MET A 765 18.61 15.13 9.18
N LEU A 766 19.94 15.03 9.28
CA LEU A 766 20.59 13.87 9.87
C LEU A 766 20.46 13.85 11.40
N LEU A 767 20.60 14.99 12.07
CA LEU A 767 20.47 15.12 13.53
C LEU A 767 19.13 14.60 14.03
N GLU A 768 18.02 15.01 13.40
CA GLU A 768 16.68 14.54 13.78
C GLU A 768 16.53 13.02 13.57
N LYS A 769 17.04 12.48 12.46
CA LYS A 769 16.96 11.03 12.19
C LYS A 769 17.85 10.21 13.13
N LEU A 770 19.02 10.74 13.54
CA LEU A 770 19.90 10.12 14.53
C LEU A 770 19.25 10.08 15.92
N ILE A 771 18.72 11.22 16.38
CA ILE A 771 18.03 11.30 17.68
C ILE A 771 16.78 10.41 17.68
N ALA A 772 16.00 10.41 16.58
CA ALA A 772 14.87 9.50 16.44
C ALA A 772 15.27 8.02 16.52
N ALA A 773 16.46 7.63 16.06
CA ALA A 773 17.00 6.28 16.17
C ALA A 773 17.62 5.92 17.55
N GLY A 774 17.52 6.82 18.54
CA GLY A 774 18.11 6.64 19.87
C GLY A 774 19.65 6.65 19.85
N ILE A 775 20.25 7.42 18.94
CA ILE A 775 21.70 7.67 18.88
C ILE A 775 21.96 8.99 19.61
N GLY A 776 22.88 8.96 20.57
CA GLY A 776 23.08 10.05 21.54
C GLY A 776 22.40 9.83 22.88
N ASP A 777 21.54 8.81 23.03
CA ASP A 777 21.12 8.30 24.36
C ASP A 777 22.15 7.32 24.96
N ARG A 778 23.09 6.87 24.13
CA ARG A 778 24.30 6.11 24.49
C ARG A 778 25.53 6.87 24.05
N PRO A 779 26.70 6.59 24.65
CA PRO A 779 27.98 7.11 24.16
C PRO A 779 28.18 6.85 22.66
N VAL A 780 28.61 7.88 21.92
CA VAL A 780 28.78 7.85 20.46
C VAL A 780 30.22 8.19 20.09
N VAL A 781 30.78 7.45 19.13
CA VAL A 781 31.97 7.85 18.37
C VAL A 781 31.61 8.00 16.89
N PHE A 782 31.81 9.19 16.33
CA PHE A 782 31.64 9.40 14.89
C PHE A 782 32.95 9.15 14.15
N VAL A 783 32.88 8.32 13.12
CA VAL A 783 34.00 8.04 12.20
C VAL A 783 33.70 8.68 10.86
N THR A 784 34.49 9.66 10.46
CA THR A 784 34.10 10.62 9.44
C THR A 784 35.15 10.78 8.35
N HIS A 785 34.71 11.00 7.11
CA HIS A 785 35.59 11.26 5.98
C HIS A 785 35.26 12.61 5.33
N SER A 786 36.27 13.46 5.12
CA SER A 786 36.16 14.69 4.33
C SER A 786 35.00 15.58 4.81
N LEU A 787 34.08 15.97 3.91
CA LEU A 787 32.84 16.70 4.21
C LEU A 787 32.02 16.10 5.36
N GLY A 788 32.04 14.77 5.56
CA GLY A 788 31.32 14.11 6.65
C GLY A 788 31.77 14.55 8.04
N GLY A 789 33.03 14.95 8.20
CA GLY A 789 33.54 15.50 9.46
C GLY A 789 32.91 16.85 9.78
N LEU A 790 32.73 17.71 8.77
CA LEU A 790 32.09 19.02 8.92
C LEU A 790 30.58 18.90 9.13
N VAL A 791 29.92 17.90 8.54
CA VAL A 791 28.53 17.55 8.86
C VAL A 791 28.41 17.21 10.35
N VAL A 792 29.29 16.38 10.91
CA VAL A 792 29.27 16.08 12.35
C VAL A 792 29.56 17.32 13.21
N LYS A 793 30.53 18.18 12.86
CA LYS A 793 30.75 19.44 13.59
C LYS A 793 29.50 20.33 13.59
N GLN A 794 28.82 20.44 12.44
CA GLN A 794 27.59 21.22 12.30
C GLN A 794 26.39 20.59 13.02
N MET A 795 26.27 19.25 13.06
CA MET A 795 25.25 18.55 13.86
C MET A 795 25.45 18.82 15.35
N LEU A 796 26.67 18.71 15.88
CA LEU A 796 26.95 18.94 17.31
C LEU A 796 26.73 20.41 17.71
N TYR A 797 27.15 21.36 16.87
CA TYR A 797 26.87 22.79 17.09
C TYR A 797 25.35 23.07 17.11
N GLN A 798 24.60 22.46 16.19
CA GLN A 798 23.14 22.64 16.12
C GLN A 798 22.43 21.96 17.31
N ALA A 799 22.89 20.77 17.71
CA ALA A 799 22.39 20.05 18.88
C ALA A 799 22.53 20.88 20.17
N GLU A 800 23.67 21.56 20.38
CA GLU A 800 23.86 22.47 21.52
C GLU A 800 22.89 23.67 21.43
N ALA A 801 22.79 24.31 20.26
CA ALA A 801 21.91 25.46 20.05
C ALA A 801 20.41 25.12 20.26
N GLU A 802 20.01 23.90 19.91
CA GLU A 802 18.66 23.35 20.12
C GLU A 802 18.45 22.70 21.50
N LYS A 803 19.48 22.66 22.36
CA LYS A 803 19.45 22.01 23.69
C LYS A 803 19.14 20.52 23.64
N ARG A 804 19.65 19.83 22.62
CA ARG A 804 19.70 18.35 22.52
C ARG A 804 20.86 17.81 23.37
N ASP A 805 20.90 18.21 24.63
CA ASP A 805 22.02 18.01 25.58
C ASP A 805 22.63 16.59 25.53
N ASN A 806 21.80 15.55 25.50
CA ASN A 806 22.23 14.14 25.46
C ASN A 806 23.16 13.88 24.27
N PHE A 807 22.78 14.33 23.07
CA PHE A 807 23.51 14.08 21.83
C PHE A 807 24.92 14.70 21.86
N VAL A 808 25.05 15.90 22.43
CA VAL A 808 26.35 16.58 22.59
C VAL A 808 27.18 15.88 23.68
N LYS A 809 26.60 15.68 24.87
CA LYS A 809 27.32 15.14 26.05
C LYS A 809 27.76 13.68 25.89
N ASN A 810 26.97 12.88 25.18
CA ASN A 810 27.30 11.48 24.91
C ASN A 810 28.15 11.30 23.65
N THR A 811 28.39 12.33 22.84
CA THR A 811 29.41 12.23 21.78
C THR A 811 30.79 12.36 22.40
N ILE A 812 31.44 11.22 22.65
CA ILE A 812 32.71 11.14 23.40
C ILE A 812 33.96 11.11 22.53
N GLY A 813 33.83 10.86 21.22
CA GLY A 813 34.97 10.87 20.30
C GLY A 813 34.63 11.18 18.84
N LEU A 814 35.53 11.90 18.17
CA LEU A 814 35.48 12.13 16.71
C LEU A 814 36.75 11.61 16.04
N VAL A 815 36.57 10.86 14.96
CA VAL A 815 37.64 10.42 14.05
C VAL A 815 37.48 11.09 12.70
N PHE A 816 38.51 11.77 12.21
CA PHE A 816 38.49 12.61 11.01
C PHE A 816 39.52 12.12 9.96
N TYR A 817 39.08 11.42 8.91
CA TYR A 817 39.91 11.12 7.74
C TYR A 817 39.84 12.28 6.73
N SER A 818 40.97 12.97 6.50
CA SER A 818 41.08 14.09 5.53
C SER A 818 39.98 15.16 5.68
N CYS A 819 39.58 15.51 6.91
CA CYS A 819 38.53 16.51 7.13
C CYS A 819 39.07 17.94 6.91
N PRO A 820 38.49 18.76 6.01
CA PRO A 820 38.96 20.13 5.75
C PRO A 820 38.50 21.12 6.84
N HIS A 821 39.13 21.09 8.01
CA HIS A 821 38.72 21.92 9.17
C HIS A 821 38.87 23.43 8.93
N PHE A 822 39.78 23.85 8.06
CA PHE A 822 40.01 25.27 7.72
C PHE A 822 39.79 25.59 6.24
N GLY A 823 39.23 24.65 5.47
CA GLY A 823 38.94 24.75 4.04
C GLY A 823 39.66 23.70 3.18
N SER A 824 39.40 23.67 1.87
CA SER A 824 40.02 22.72 0.95
C SER A 824 40.52 23.40 -0.32
N LYS A 825 41.69 22.96 -0.81
CA LYS A 825 42.30 23.45 -2.06
C LYS A 825 41.36 23.23 -3.27
N LEU A 826 40.51 22.21 -3.19
CA LEU A 826 39.45 21.96 -4.17
C LEU A 826 38.39 23.07 -4.17
N ALA A 827 37.86 23.47 -3.01
CA ALA A 827 36.80 24.49 -2.91
C ALA A 827 37.27 25.88 -3.38
N ASP A 828 38.54 26.20 -3.16
CA ASP A 828 39.18 27.47 -3.53
C ASP A 828 39.43 27.64 -5.03
N MET A 829 39.30 26.57 -5.83
CA MET A 829 39.52 26.62 -7.27
C MET A 829 38.64 27.69 -7.95
N PRO A 830 39.14 28.38 -8.98
CA PRO A 830 38.34 29.31 -9.77
C PRO A 830 37.40 28.54 -10.71
N TRP A 831 36.32 27.98 -10.16
CA TRP A 831 35.27 27.20 -10.85
C TRP A 831 34.58 27.90 -12.05
N ARG A 832 34.95 29.15 -12.37
CA ARG A 832 34.46 29.91 -13.53
C ARG A 832 35.25 29.67 -14.83
N MET A 833 36.17 28.71 -14.85
CA MET A 833 36.91 28.27 -16.04
C MET A 833 36.01 27.48 -17.01
N GLY A 834 35.12 28.18 -17.72
CA GLY A 834 34.22 27.64 -18.75
C GLY A 834 32.76 27.50 -18.33
N LEU A 835 31.85 27.33 -19.30
CA LEU A 835 30.39 27.27 -19.07
C LEU A 835 29.90 25.99 -18.37
N VAL A 836 30.80 25.06 -18.02
CA VAL A 836 30.45 23.65 -17.74
C VAL A 836 30.34 23.31 -16.24
N PHE A 837 31.02 24.03 -15.35
CA PHE A 837 31.17 23.63 -13.95
C PHE A 837 30.60 24.65 -12.95
N ARG A 838 29.31 24.53 -12.59
CA ARG A 838 28.76 25.19 -11.40
C ARG A 838 28.93 24.26 -10.17
N PRO A 839 29.75 24.62 -9.18
CA PRO A 839 29.92 23.80 -7.97
C PRO A 839 28.62 23.76 -7.16
N ALA A 840 28.39 22.67 -6.42
CA ALA A 840 27.27 22.59 -5.49
C ALA A 840 27.40 23.63 -4.35
N PRO A 841 26.27 24.09 -3.73
CA PRO A 841 26.31 25.09 -2.67
C PRO A 841 27.25 24.74 -1.52
N THR A 842 27.26 23.47 -1.12
CA THR A 842 28.14 22.88 -0.11
C THR A 842 29.63 23.13 -0.38
N ILE A 843 30.09 23.09 -1.63
CA ILE A 843 31.50 23.37 -1.96
C ILE A 843 31.83 24.86 -1.75
N GLY A 844 30.86 25.76 -1.91
CA GLY A 844 31.04 27.18 -1.60
C GLY A 844 31.33 27.45 -0.12
N GLU A 845 30.79 26.61 0.77
CA GLU A 845 30.95 26.68 2.22
C GLU A 845 32.32 26.15 2.69
N LEU A 846 32.96 25.29 1.87
CA LEU A 846 34.26 24.62 2.13
C LEU A 846 35.51 25.45 1.78
N ARG A 847 35.36 26.73 1.46
CA ARG A 847 36.48 27.62 1.08
C ARG A 847 37.40 27.93 2.26
N SER A 848 38.69 28.08 1.97
CA SER A 848 39.69 28.46 2.96
C SER A 848 39.41 29.86 3.51
N GLY A 849 39.51 30.00 4.84
CA GLY A 849 39.14 31.24 5.54
C GLY A 849 37.64 31.47 5.72
N SER A 850 36.78 30.47 5.42
CA SER A 850 35.35 30.51 5.75
C SER A 850 35.14 30.65 7.27
N PRO A 851 34.50 31.74 7.77
CA PRO A 851 34.34 31.95 9.21
C PRO A 851 33.55 30.85 9.90
N ARG A 852 32.59 30.23 9.19
CA ARG A 852 31.79 29.12 9.72
C ARG A 852 32.62 27.87 10.00
N LEU A 853 33.66 27.60 9.20
CA LEU A 853 34.57 26.47 9.46
C LEU A 853 35.38 26.69 10.73
N VAL A 854 35.86 27.92 10.95
CA VAL A 854 36.59 28.31 12.18
C VAL A 854 35.67 28.23 13.40
N GLU A 855 34.45 28.74 13.31
CA GLU A 855 33.43 28.67 14.37
C GLU A 855 33.10 27.21 14.76
N LEU A 856 32.84 26.36 13.76
CA LEU A 856 32.63 24.92 13.96
C LEU A 856 33.87 24.21 14.51
N ASN A 857 35.09 24.67 14.16
CA ASN A 857 36.31 24.10 14.69
C ASN A 857 36.51 24.45 16.18
N ASN A 858 36.32 25.72 16.52
CA ASN A 858 36.46 26.23 17.89
C ASN A 858 35.48 25.55 18.83
N PHE A 859 34.20 25.40 18.43
CA PHE A 859 33.20 24.69 19.25
C PHE A 859 33.63 23.26 19.62
N ILE A 860 34.26 22.52 18.70
CA ILE A 860 34.80 21.19 18.99
C ILE A 860 36.07 21.25 19.86
N GLY A 861 36.88 22.31 19.72
CA GLY A 861 38.01 22.59 20.60
C GLY A 861 37.58 22.84 22.04
N ASP A 862 36.53 23.63 22.26
CA ASP A 862 35.93 23.89 23.56
C ASP A 862 35.45 22.60 24.25
N LEU A 863 34.85 21.66 23.51
CA LEU A 863 34.43 20.35 24.05
C LEU A 863 35.63 19.47 24.43
N HIS A 864 36.71 19.56 23.66
CA HIS A 864 37.95 18.82 23.91
C HIS A 864 38.75 19.39 25.09
N GLU A 865 38.88 20.70 25.22
CA GLU A 865 39.53 21.34 26.38
C GLU A 865 38.79 21.04 27.69
N LYS A 866 37.45 20.98 27.66
CA LYS A 866 36.62 20.55 28.78
C LYS A 866 36.71 19.03 29.08
N GLY A 867 37.48 18.27 28.30
CA GLY A 867 37.68 16.82 28.49
C GLY A 867 36.48 15.94 28.16
N MET A 868 35.41 16.51 27.57
CA MET A 868 34.18 15.77 27.22
C MET A 868 34.35 14.97 25.92
N LEU A 869 35.23 15.43 25.03
CA LEU A 869 35.38 14.90 23.68
C LEU A 869 36.85 14.65 23.31
N GLU A 870 37.17 13.46 22.81
CA GLU A 870 38.48 13.15 22.24
C GLU A 870 38.48 13.27 20.71
N VAL A 871 39.62 13.62 20.13
CA VAL A 871 39.75 13.76 18.66
C VAL A 871 40.97 13.01 18.13
N LEU A 872 40.76 12.27 17.04
CA LEU A 872 41.77 11.64 16.20
C LEU A 872 41.61 12.14 14.76
N SER A 873 42.66 12.72 14.17
CA SER A 873 42.69 13.17 12.79
C SER A 873 43.74 12.43 11.97
N PHE A 874 43.40 12.14 10.71
CA PHE A 874 44.30 11.57 9.71
C PHE A 874 44.47 12.53 8.53
N SER A 875 45.72 12.78 8.11
CA SER A 875 46.02 13.60 6.93
C SER A 875 46.53 12.77 5.75
N GLU A 876 46.07 13.08 4.53
CA GLU A 876 46.63 12.56 3.28
C GLU A 876 48.05 13.10 3.01
N THR A 877 48.83 12.42 2.17
CA THR A 877 50.12 12.94 1.67
C THR A 877 50.30 12.84 0.15
N LYS A 878 49.31 12.30 -0.59
CA LYS A 878 49.33 12.20 -2.06
C LYS A 878 48.20 12.95 -2.75
N VAL A 879 48.54 13.47 -3.93
CA VAL A 879 47.62 14.16 -4.84
C VAL A 879 46.60 13.20 -5.45
N THR A 880 45.33 13.54 -5.31
CA THR A 880 44.16 12.76 -5.74
C THR A 880 43.76 13.14 -7.19
N PRO A 881 43.45 12.18 -8.08
CA PRO A 881 42.92 12.49 -9.40
C PRO A 881 41.46 12.99 -9.31
N ILE A 882 41.19 14.16 -9.86
CA ILE A 882 39.86 14.81 -9.83
C ILE A 882 39.09 14.56 -11.13
N VAL A 883 39.79 14.67 -12.27
CA VAL A 883 39.26 14.46 -13.63
C VAL A 883 40.32 13.76 -14.48
N GLU A 884 39.94 12.67 -15.16
CA GLU A 884 40.70 12.09 -16.27
C GLU A 884 40.13 12.62 -17.60
N GLY A 885 41.01 13.05 -18.50
CA GLY A 885 40.71 13.50 -19.85
C GLY A 885 41.11 12.48 -20.91
N TYR A 886 40.64 12.68 -22.14
CA TYR A 886 41.05 11.89 -23.30
C TYR A 886 42.58 11.88 -23.46
N GLY A 887 43.15 10.71 -23.75
CA GLY A 887 44.60 10.52 -23.88
C GLY A 887 45.33 10.23 -22.56
N GLY A 888 44.63 10.03 -21.44
CA GLY A 888 45.24 9.61 -20.16
C GLY A 888 45.83 10.75 -19.33
N TRP A 889 45.54 12.01 -19.68
CA TRP A 889 45.85 13.16 -18.83
C TRP A 889 44.92 13.18 -17.61
N ALA A 890 45.48 13.29 -16.40
CA ALA A 890 44.70 13.36 -15.17
C ALA A 890 45.03 14.63 -14.38
N PHE A 891 44.03 15.47 -14.12
CA PHE A 891 44.19 16.59 -13.19
C PHE A 891 44.26 16.05 -11.76
N ARG A 892 45.42 16.20 -11.12
CA ARG A 892 45.70 15.71 -9.76
C ARG A 892 45.96 16.88 -8.82
N MET A 893 45.36 16.85 -7.64
CA MET A 893 45.64 17.82 -6.56
C MET A 893 45.53 17.17 -5.18
N GLU A 894 46.30 17.67 -4.24
CA GLU A 894 46.03 17.51 -2.81
C GLU A 894 44.69 18.22 -2.52
N ILE A 895 43.74 17.52 -1.88
CA ILE A 895 42.40 18.06 -1.66
C ILE A 895 42.36 18.80 -0.33
N VAL A 896 42.89 18.16 0.71
CA VAL A 896 42.97 18.71 2.07
C VAL A 896 44.41 18.68 2.54
N PRO A 897 45.10 19.83 2.59
CA PRO A 897 46.48 19.88 3.06
C PRO A 897 46.55 19.68 4.58
N ILE A 898 47.73 19.30 5.09
CA ILE A 898 47.91 18.93 6.50
C ILE A 898 47.51 20.04 7.48
N GLU A 899 47.70 21.31 7.11
CA GLU A 899 47.32 22.49 7.91
C GLU A 899 45.79 22.67 8.01
N SER A 900 45.00 21.98 7.19
CA SER A 900 43.54 21.93 7.27
C SER A 900 43.02 20.57 7.79
N ALA A 901 43.78 19.49 7.60
CA ALA A 901 43.45 18.17 8.12
C ALA A 901 43.61 18.05 9.65
N TYR A 902 44.48 18.87 10.26
CA TYR A 902 44.64 18.96 11.71
C TYR A 902 43.80 20.12 12.29
N PRO A 903 42.89 19.88 13.26
CA PRO A 903 42.03 20.93 13.82
C PRO A 903 42.73 21.84 14.84
N GLY A 904 44.01 21.60 15.14
CA GLY A 904 44.79 22.32 16.16
C GLY A 904 44.91 21.58 17.51
N PHE A 905 44.13 20.51 17.70
CA PHE A 905 44.05 19.72 18.94
C PHE A 905 43.73 18.25 18.64
N GLY A 906 43.77 17.39 19.67
CA GLY A 906 43.63 15.94 19.52
C GLY A 906 44.93 15.27 19.05
N HIS A 907 44.83 14.01 18.60
CA HIS A 907 45.95 13.28 18.00
C HIS A 907 45.93 13.38 16.47
N LEU A 908 47.09 13.54 15.84
CA LEU A 908 47.27 13.58 14.38
C LEU A 908 48.13 12.39 13.92
N VAL A 909 47.62 11.64 12.96
CA VAL A 909 48.34 10.56 12.26
C VAL A 909 48.51 10.95 10.79
N VAL A 910 49.75 11.02 10.33
CA VAL A 910 50.04 11.32 8.92
C VAL A 910 50.03 10.01 8.13
N LEU A 911 49.10 9.86 7.19
CA LEU A 911 48.96 8.63 6.39
C LEU A 911 49.90 8.66 5.19
N ASP A 912 51.14 8.26 5.44
CA ASP A 912 52.18 8.14 4.43
C ASP A 912 51.68 7.42 3.16
N SER A 913 52.09 7.95 2.02
CA SER A 913 51.77 7.41 0.70
C SER A 913 50.28 7.28 0.34
N THR A 914 49.36 7.93 1.07
CA THR A 914 47.91 7.78 0.87
C THR A 914 47.25 9.07 0.34
N ASP A 915 46.23 8.92 -0.51
CA ASP A 915 45.46 10.04 -1.11
C ASP A 915 44.09 10.25 -0.43
N HIS A 916 43.36 11.30 -0.81
CA HIS A 916 42.09 11.70 -0.18
C HIS A 916 40.99 10.63 -0.27
N ILE A 917 41.00 9.78 -1.31
CA ILE A 917 39.96 8.77 -1.53
C ILE A 917 40.28 7.51 -0.73
N ASN A 918 41.57 7.24 -0.51
CA ASN A 918 42.06 6.04 0.16
C ASN A 918 42.41 6.24 1.64
N SER A 919 42.40 7.48 2.17
CA SER A 919 42.70 7.76 3.58
C SER A 919 41.78 7.06 4.60
N CYS A 920 40.57 6.65 4.18
CA CYS A 920 39.61 5.87 4.97
C CYS A 920 39.49 4.39 4.52
N LYS A 921 40.43 3.89 3.71
CA LYS A 921 40.44 2.55 3.09
C LYS A 921 41.70 1.76 3.49
N PRO A 922 41.81 1.33 4.77
CA PRO A 922 42.97 0.61 5.32
C PRO A 922 43.30 -0.65 4.52
N LEU A 923 44.54 -0.77 4.05
CA LEU A 923 44.97 -1.89 3.20
C LEU A 923 45.09 -3.22 3.95
N SER A 924 45.12 -3.18 5.29
CA SER A 924 45.17 -4.34 6.19
C SER A 924 44.67 -3.95 7.58
N ARG A 925 44.43 -4.92 8.47
CA ARG A 925 44.19 -4.65 9.90
C ARG A 925 45.41 -4.08 10.64
N THR A 926 46.59 -4.09 10.00
CA THR A 926 47.83 -3.47 10.51
C THR A 926 48.09 -2.08 9.93
N ASP A 927 47.23 -1.59 9.03
CA ASP A 927 47.31 -0.25 8.47
C ASP A 927 47.03 0.81 9.57
N PRO A 928 47.86 1.87 9.71
CA PRO A 928 47.65 2.92 10.71
C PRO A 928 46.25 3.54 10.66
N SER A 929 45.65 3.64 9.46
CA SER A 929 44.29 4.18 9.30
C SER A 929 43.20 3.32 9.93
N TYR A 930 43.42 2.01 10.12
CA TYR A 930 42.53 1.14 10.90
C TYR A 930 42.98 1.03 12.35
N LYS A 931 44.26 0.73 12.57
CA LYS A 931 44.81 0.39 13.89
C LYS A 931 44.60 1.53 14.90
N GLU A 932 44.96 2.77 14.54
CA GLU A 932 44.84 3.90 15.47
C GLU A 932 43.37 4.24 15.76
N THR A 933 42.45 3.97 14.82
CA THR A 933 40.99 4.08 15.04
C THR A 933 40.47 2.99 15.98
N LEU A 934 40.95 1.74 15.87
CA LEU A 934 40.61 0.65 16.78
C LEU A 934 41.15 0.90 18.20
N ASP A 935 42.40 1.35 18.31
CA ASP A 935 43.02 1.73 19.59
C ASP A 935 42.31 2.94 20.23
N PHE A 936 41.83 3.89 19.42
CA PHE A 936 40.97 5.00 19.88
C PHE A 936 39.61 4.51 20.40
N LEU A 937 38.95 3.57 19.72
CA LEU A 937 37.69 2.97 20.19
C LEU A 937 37.88 2.20 21.50
N HIS A 938 38.97 1.43 21.63
CA HIS A 938 39.34 0.79 22.90
C HIS A 938 39.59 1.81 24.02
N LYS A 939 40.30 2.91 23.73
CA LYS A 939 40.51 4.03 24.67
C LYS A 939 39.18 4.67 25.09
N MET A 940 38.19 4.79 24.19
CA MET A 940 36.87 5.31 24.52
C MET A 940 36.07 4.34 25.41
N LYS A 941 36.03 3.05 25.06
CA LYS A 941 35.39 2.02 25.91
C LYS A 941 36.01 1.98 27.31
N ALA A 942 37.33 2.08 27.42
CA ALA A 942 38.07 2.10 28.68
C ALA A 942 37.85 3.38 29.53
N ARG A 943 37.17 4.41 29.00
CA ARG A 943 36.66 5.56 29.78
C ARG A 943 35.25 5.34 30.32
N LEU A 944 34.42 4.54 29.65
CA LEU A 944 33.04 4.24 30.09
C LEU A 944 32.97 3.27 31.28
N HIS A 945 34.08 2.61 31.61
CA HIS A 945 34.22 1.72 32.76
C HIS A 945 35.00 2.37 33.93
N LYS A 946 35.03 3.70 34.02
CA LYS A 946 35.72 4.47 35.08
C LYS A 946 34.83 5.54 35.70
#